data_AF-A0A1Y3SCD8-F1
#
_entry.id   AF-A0A1Y3SCD8-F1
#
_cell.length_a   1.000
_cell.length_b   1.000
_cell.length_c   1.000
_cell.angle_alpha   90.00
_cell.angle_beta   90.00
_cell.angle_gamma   90.00
#
_symmetry.space_group_name_H-M   'P 1'
#
loop_
_entity.id
_entity.type
_entity.pdbx_description
1 polymer ?
#
loop_
_entity_poly.entity_id
_entity_poly.type
_entity_poly.pdbx_seq_one_letter_code
_entity_poly.pdbx_strand_id
1 'polypeptide(L)'
;MFYHKSNSIKELNLSTRSYNALYRAGVLTIGDLRALPEAELRDIKNLGAKSIQEILEKKSSMEVSTGFAPEEAQAHKSMPSFVGDDGITYQDVPVEQMGLSNRAYNCLKRQNISFLSELLHLTRNEIKQWNNVGEKTVTEILEKRDALLLQPVFDISFHVSDSVAETSDGLCQSVVKRFASIYELPINALYEQISPLCEMFFQENSVEGVNTDILLENPEFIRAMSASPIVASGIQAQILSTLNKVAYGCSLKSLLDACAMVPTDVLENNLRFLIATKKAVRNEDGSYAIKRMTAIEYAAQLPDQRRGYVLTERLHGRTLEDIGNELKLQRERIRQIMNKALEQHPTLYEDRYAEVFQKYDFSRDDFRLAFQEDETVYEYLKLEYKSGELQPEELIDDESFPTAFRRAGERIAYKNCVQIGSIIVPCKRDALCDYALRQYASDEISYSGFVEKYNALLSELGIADNSKLTLGGRGYENKLAASINVLWKHGRCLRYRPAALYDYADFLTALDLNQYVDIELSALKLFNEHAELMLEYDIRDEYELHNLLKKICTEQEYSNVRFPRMPTIEFGHPDRDQQVMDLLLSCAPISKEAFAQRYEEEYGIKAGSVMANYLGCITAYLDGDTYRIDSPAMSDAMSQKLKGELQDDFYLLSEIHAIYQNMFPNADRSLLNSYSIINLGFRIYSNYVVSSKYHSAVEYFKHLLLDQDIVDISAFKKSILSTVTFTSQLYKLREEMEIVEFAPQKYIHIRKLSEAGIEKAGLKEFCKDVAAYVSEGEYFTVFSLQKSGFVHKLDEFGFDDWFYSSVLAESKDLFSYRRAGKNRLFRRGTYTVAISDFIESILASQETQSMDIYDLADYMRDEFGLYIPTSKLIETLRESSMYYDSISQKAYLDYDVYYSDV
;
A
#
# COMPACT_ATOMS: atom_id res chain seq x y z
N MET A 1 28.19 -16.89 -11.26
CA MET A 1 27.07 -17.58 -10.57
C MET A 1 26.12 -18.07 -11.64
N PHE A 2 25.71 -19.33 -11.56
CA PHE A 2 24.70 -19.88 -12.46
C PHE A 2 23.33 -19.48 -11.97
N TYR A 3 22.55 -18.79 -12.81
CA TYR A 3 21.18 -18.42 -12.51
C TYR A 3 20.25 -19.00 -13.57
N HIS A 4 19.12 -19.54 -13.14
CA HIS A 4 18.03 -19.92 -14.03
C HIS A 4 17.25 -18.67 -14.47
N LYS A 5 16.64 -18.69 -15.66
CA LYS A 5 15.87 -17.53 -16.19
C LYS A 5 14.71 -17.13 -15.28
N SER A 6 14.12 -18.08 -14.57
CA SER A 6 13.00 -17.85 -13.64
C SER A 6 13.44 -17.38 -12.25
N ASN A 7 14.74 -17.35 -11.94
CA ASN A 7 15.21 -16.85 -10.65
C ASN A 7 14.89 -15.36 -10.50
N SER A 8 14.54 -14.96 -9.28
CA SER A 8 14.17 -13.57 -8.99
C SER A 8 15.38 -12.64 -9.07
N ILE A 9 15.19 -11.40 -9.52
CA ILE A 9 16.23 -10.38 -9.45
C ILE A 9 16.72 -10.08 -8.01
N LYS A 10 15.98 -10.52 -6.97
CA LYS A 10 16.41 -10.43 -5.57
C LYS A 10 17.69 -11.23 -5.30
N GLU A 11 17.89 -12.32 -6.03
CA GLU A 11 19.08 -13.20 -5.90
C GLU A 11 20.37 -12.55 -6.43
N LEU A 12 20.26 -11.40 -7.11
CA LEU A 12 21.40 -10.66 -7.65
C LEU A 12 22.10 -9.77 -6.62
N ASN A 13 21.50 -9.60 -5.44
CA ASN A 13 21.97 -8.71 -4.37
C ASN A 13 22.27 -7.28 -4.87
N LEU A 14 21.37 -6.75 -5.73
CA LEU A 14 21.44 -5.37 -6.21
C LEU A 14 21.17 -4.40 -5.05
N SER A 15 21.73 -3.19 -5.14
CA SER A 15 21.39 -2.12 -4.21
C SER A 15 19.87 -1.88 -4.18
N THR A 16 19.34 -1.49 -3.01
CA THR A 16 17.90 -1.24 -2.81
C THR A 16 17.31 -0.31 -3.87
N ARG A 17 18.09 0.66 -4.34
CA ARG A 17 17.69 1.58 -5.41
C ARG A 17 17.56 0.88 -6.77
N SER A 18 18.55 0.07 -7.15
CA SER A 18 18.56 -0.67 -8.42
C SER A 18 17.50 -1.77 -8.42
N TYR A 19 17.34 -2.50 -7.32
CA TYR A 19 16.28 -3.50 -7.14
C TYR A 19 14.89 -2.87 -7.24
N ASN A 20 14.61 -1.82 -6.46
CA ASN A 20 13.28 -1.19 -6.46
C ASN A 20 12.94 -0.53 -7.80
N ALA A 21 13.93 0.02 -8.50
CA ALA A 21 13.71 0.61 -9.83
C ALA A 21 13.36 -0.46 -10.87
N LEU A 22 14.08 -1.59 -10.89
CA LEU A 22 13.79 -2.73 -11.77
C LEU A 22 12.44 -3.38 -11.44
N TYR A 23 12.16 -3.61 -10.15
CA TYR A 23 10.92 -4.20 -9.68
C TYR A 23 9.70 -3.34 -10.07
N ARG A 24 9.80 -2.00 -9.92
CA ARG A 24 8.76 -1.05 -10.33
C ARG A 24 8.61 -0.93 -11.85
N ALA A 25 9.66 -1.25 -12.60
CA ALA A 25 9.64 -1.32 -14.06
C ALA A 25 9.11 -2.67 -14.58
N GLY A 26 8.68 -3.58 -13.69
CA GLY A 26 8.16 -4.89 -14.08
C GLY A 26 9.24 -5.93 -14.42
N VAL A 27 10.51 -5.66 -14.10
CA VAL A 27 11.61 -6.59 -14.31
C VAL A 27 11.77 -7.43 -13.04
N LEU A 28 11.17 -8.62 -13.02
CA LEU A 28 11.04 -9.44 -11.81
C LEU A 28 12.00 -10.64 -11.80
N THR A 29 12.35 -11.14 -12.97
CA THR A 29 13.24 -12.31 -13.13
C THR A 29 14.57 -11.95 -13.80
N ILE A 30 15.56 -12.82 -13.62
CA ILE A 30 16.86 -12.72 -14.28
C ILE A 30 16.71 -12.86 -15.81
N GLY A 31 15.69 -13.60 -16.28
CA GLY A 31 15.29 -13.66 -17.68
C GLY A 31 14.86 -12.29 -18.23
N ASP A 32 13.96 -11.61 -17.52
CA ASP A 32 13.48 -10.27 -17.89
C ASP A 32 14.63 -9.26 -17.93
N LEU A 33 15.49 -9.30 -16.91
CA LEU A 33 16.63 -8.40 -16.81
C LEU A 33 17.64 -8.59 -17.96
N ARG A 34 17.81 -9.83 -18.46
CA ARG A 34 18.70 -10.11 -19.58
C ARG A 34 18.09 -9.68 -20.91
N ALA A 35 16.78 -9.85 -21.09
CA ALA A 35 16.05 -9.42 -22.28
C ALA A 35 16.02 -7.90 -22.47
N LEU A 36 16.14 -7.13 -21.37
CA LEU A 36 16.12 -5.67 -21.38
C LEU A 36 17.42 -5.05 -21.96
N PRO A 37 17.40 -4.31 -23.08
CA PRO A 37 18.60 -3.67 -23.63
C PRO A 37 19.07 -2.47 -22.80
N GLU A 38 20.35 -2.09 -22.94
CA GLU A 38 20.95 -0.99 -22.16
C GLU A 38 20.25 0.36 -22.38
N ALA A 39 19.76 0.62 -23.60
CA ALA A 39 19.02 1.83 -23.91
C ALA A 39 17.75 1.95 -23.04
N GLU A 40 16.99 0.86 -22.90
CA GLU A 40 15.76 0.83 -22.11
C GLU A 40 16.03 0.88 -20.59
N LEU A 41 17.19 0.38 -20.13
CA LEU A 41 17.63 0.57 -18.74
C LEU A 41 17.80 2.05 -18.36
N ARG A 42 18.15 2.92 -19.32
CA ARG A 42 18.32 4.36 -19.09
C ARG A 42 16.99 5.11 -19.00
N ASP A 43 15.93 4.54 -19.55
CA ASP A 43 14.59 5.15 -19.57
C ASP A 43 13.76 4.78 -18.33
N ILE A 44 14.23 3.84 -17.49
CA ILE A 44 13.57 3.49 -16.24
C ILE A 44 13.71 4.64 -15.22
N LYS A 45 12.56 5.13 -14.75
CA LYS A 45 12.46 6.21 -13.75
C LYS A 45 13.22 5.84 -12.47
N ASN A 46 14.06 6.77 -11.99
CA ASN A 46 14.91 6.67 -10.78
C ASN A 46 16.19 5.82 -10.88
N LEU A 47 16.54 5.32 -12.06
CA LEU A 47 17.84 4.67 -12.33
C LEU A 47 18.92 5.72 -12.61
N GLY A 48 19.83 5.94 -11.65
CA GLY A 48 20.98 6.83 -11.83
C GLY A 48 22.17 6.12 -12.48
N ALA A 49 23.14 6.87 -13.02
CA ALA A 49 24.30 6.31 -13.72
C ALA A 49 25.05 5.20 -12.95
N LYS A 50 25.16 5.30 -11.62
CA LYS A 50 25.77 4.26 -10.77
C LYS A 50 24.94 2.98 -10.67
N SER A 51 23.61 3.10 -10.63
CA SER A 51 22.70 1.95 -10.58
C SER A 51 22.66 1.22 -11.93
N ILE A 52 22.74 1.97 -13.04
CA ILE A 52 22.84 1.38 -14.38
C ILE A 52 24.16 0.62 -14.53
N GLN A 53 25.27 1.20 -14.08
CA GLN A 53 26.57 0.53 -14.08
C GLN A 53 26.55 -0.76 -13.24
N GLU A 54 25.99 -0.71 -12.03
CA GLU A 54 25.81 -1.89 -11.16
C GLU A 54 25.01 -3.01 -11.86
N ILE A 55 23.92 -2.65 -12.55
CA ILE A 55 23.09 -3.61 -13.28
C ILE A 55 23.84 -4.21 -14.47
N LEU A 56 24.58 -3.41 -15.24
CA LEU A 56 25.36 -3.89 -16.39
C LEU A 56 26.52 -4.79 -15.98
N GLU A 57 27.20 -4.48 -14.88
CA GLU A 57 28.25 -5.33 -14.29
C GLU A 57 27.68 -6.67 -13.81
N LYS A 58 26.50 -6.64 -13.19
CA LYS A 58 25.77 -7.87 -12.84
C LYS A 58 25.35 -8.65 -14.07
N LYS A 59 24.79 -8.01 -15.11
CA LYS A 59 24.41 -8.69 -16.37
C LYS A 59 25.61 -9.35 -17.06
N SER A 60 26.77 -8.73 -16.98
CA SER A 60 28.01 -9.24 -17.61
C SER A 60 28.65 -10.40 -16.83
N SER A 61 28.34 -10.55 -15.54
CA SER A 61 28.89 -11.60 -14.65
C SER A 61 27.95 -12.80 -14.46
N MET A 62 26.81 -12.84 -15.14
CA MET A 62 25.82 -13.92 -15.10
C MET A 62 26.01 -14.92 -16.26
N GLU A 63 26.08 -16.21 -15.94
CA GLU A 63 25.91 -17.31 -16.91
C GLU A 63 24.54 -17.98 -16.66
N VAL A 64 23.75 -18.16 -17.72
CA VAL A 64 22.36 -18.69 -17.64
C VAL A 64 22.30 -20.02 -18.40
N SER A 65 21.87 -21.08 -17.71
CA SER A 65 21.70 -22.41 -18.29
C SER A 65 20.35 -22.55 -19.01
N THR A 66 20.32 -23.27 -20.13
CA THR A 66 19.10 -23.67 -20.85
C THR A 66 19.09 -25.20 -21.04
N GLY A 67 18.40 -25.93 -20.15
CA GLY A 67 18.01 -27.33 -20.35
C GLY A 67 18.81 -28.43 -19.61
N PHE A 68 18.13 -29.55 -19.36
CA PHE A 68 18.38 -30.67 -18.41
C PHE A 68 19.71 -31.48 -18.54
N ALA A 69 20.29 -31.78 -17.36
CA ALA A 69 21.14 -32.92 -16.87
C ALA A 69 22.30 -33.47 -17.74
N PRO A 70 23.49 -33.82 -17.19
CA PRO A 70 23.66 -34.71 -16.02
C PRO A 70 24.72 -34.26 -14.98
N GLU A 71 24.73 -34.96 -13.84
CA GLU A 71 25.84 -35.02 -12.89
C GLU A 71 27.15 -35.31 -13.63
N GLU A 72 28.17 -34.46 -13.45
CA GLU A 72 29.56 -34.90 -13.30
C GLU A 72 30.45 -33.75 -12.81
N ALA A 73 31.41 -34.15 -11.98
CA ALA A 73 32.29 -33.32 -11.16
C ALA A 73 33.14 -32.33 -11.95
N GLN A 74 33.40 -31.15 -11.35
CA GLN A 74 34.70 -30.47 -11.51
C GLN A 74 34.99 -29.38 -10.47
N ALA A 75 36.10 -29.61 -9.75
CA ALA A 75 37.07 -28.65 -9.23
C ALA A 75 36.65 -27.66 -8.12
N HIS A 76 36.78 -28.11 -6.88
CA HIS A 76 36.97 -27.24 -5.71
C HIS A 76 38.18 -26.32 -5.93
N LYS A 77 37.93 -25.02 -6.15
CA LYS A 77 38.91 -23.98 -5.81
C LYS A 77 38.98 -23.94 -4.28
N SER A 78 40.07 -24.43 -3.72
CA SER A 78 40.34 -24.35 -2.28
C SER A 78 40.23 -22.88 -1.84
N MET A 79 39.33 -22.59 -0.89
CA MET A 79 39.33 -21.27 -0.25
C MET A 79 40.65 -21.09 0.52
N PRO A 80 41.20 -19.87 0.57
CA PRO A 80 42.37 -19.59 1.39
C PRO A 80 42.10 -19.92 2.86
N SER A 81 43.11 -20.43 3.54
CA SER A 81 43.12 -20.63 4.99
C SER A 81 44.21 -19.75 5.61
N PHE A 82 44.05 -19.38 6.87
CA PHE A 82 45.04 -18.61 7.62
C PHE A 82 45.24 -19.22 9.01
N VAL A 83 46.37 -18.98 9.66
CA VAL A 83 46.63 -19.45 11.02
C VAL A 83 46.28 -18.32 11.99
N GLY A 84 45.35 -18.58 12.92
CA GLY A 84 44.97 -17.62 13.97
C GLY A 84 46.05 -17.46 15.03
N ASP A 85 45.91 -16.44 15.88
CA ASP A 85 46.85 -16.15 16.98
C ASP A 85 46.93 -17.27 18.05
N ASP A 86 45.98 -18.19 18.02
CA ASP A 86 45.91 -19.42 18.83
C ASP A 86 46.67 -20.61 18.19
N GLY A 87 47.27 -20.43 17.01
CA GLY A 87 48.00 -21.47 16.27
C GLY A 87 47.11 -22.45 15.50
N ILE A 88 45.79 -22.21 15.43
CA ILE A 88 44.83 -23.05 14.70
C ILE A 88 44.67 -22.51 13.26
N THR A 89 44.60 -23.39 12.27
CA THR A 89 44.34 -23.00 10.88
C THR A 89 42.83 -22.85 10.68
N TYR A 90 42.39 -21.71 10.16
CA TYR A 90 40.99 -21.35 9.91
C TYR A 90 40.72 -21.18 8.43
N GLN A 91 39.50 -21.47 7.99
CA GLN A 91 39.06 -21.16 6.65
C GLN A 91 38.80 -19.67 6.60
N ASP A 92 39.45 -18.97 5.68
CA ASP A 92 39.31 -17.54 5.60
C ASP A 92 37.94 -17.17 5.02
N VAL A 93 37.31 -16.15 5.59
CA VAL A 93 35.96 -15.72 5.21
C VAL A 93 36.09 -14.55 4.26
N PRO A 94 35.63 -14.66 3.00
CA PRO A 94 35.61 -13.54 2.07
C PRO A 94 34.74 -12.40 2.62
N VAL A 95 35.18 -11.16 2.43
CA VAL A 95 34.45 -9.96 2.89
C VAL A 95 33.03 -9.88 2.32
N GLU A 96 32.80 -10.45 1.13
CA GLU A 96 31.49 -10.61 0.48
C GLU A 96 30.49 -11.42 1.34
N GLN A 97 30.98 -12.33 2.19
CA GLN A 97 30.17 -13.22 3.02
C GLN A 97 29.95 -12.69 4.45
N MET A 98 30.56 -11.55 4.80
CA MET A 98 30.43 -10.96 6.15
C MET A 98 29.10 -10.23 6.40
N GLY A 99 28.25 -10.09 5.38
CA GLY A 99 26.95 -9.40 5.51
C GLY A 99 27.07 -7.91 5.90
N LEU A 100 28.11 -7.25 5.39
CA LEU A 100 28.40 -5.82 5.62
C LEU A 100 27.54 -4.92 4.72
N SER A 101 27.26 -3.69 5.17
CA SER A 101 26.70 -2.65 4.32
C SER A 101 27.62 -2.35 3.14
N ASN A 102 27.03 -1.90 2.04
CA ASN A 102 27.79 -1.47 0.85
C ASN A 102 28.87 -0.43 1.17
N ARG A 103 28.67 0.39 2.21
CA ARG A 103 29.68 1.37 2.63
C ARG A 103 30.86 0.69 3.30
N ALA A 104 30.62 -0.19 4.28
CA ALA A 104 31.66 -0.96 4.95
C ALA A 104 32.41 -1.90 3.99
N TYR A 105 31.69 -2.63 3.14
CA TYR A 105 32.25 -3.48 2.10
C TYR A 105 33.20 -2.72 1.15
N ASN A 106 32.76 -1.56 0.62
CA ASN A 106 33.59 -0.76 -0.28
C ASN A 106 34.79 -0.09 0.43
N CYS A 107 34.67 0.20 1.73
CA CYS A 107 35.79 0.68 2.54
C CYS A 107 36.90 -0.38 2.64
N LEU A 108 36.53 -1.65 2.87
CA LEU A 108 37.45 -2.78 2.92
C LEU A 108 38.13 -3.04 1.58
N LYS A 109 37.35 -3.09 0.50
CA LYS A 109 37.90 -3.30 -0.86
C LYS A 109 38.87 -2.20 -1.29
N ARG A 110 38.68 -0.95 -0.88
CA ARG A 110 39.63 0.15 -1.16
C ARG A 110 40.97 0.02 -0.44
N GLN A 111 40.99 -0.70 0.68
CA GLN A 111 42.23 -1.02 1.40
C GLN A 111 42.83 -2.35 0.93
N ASN A 112 42.32 -2.92 -0.18
CA ASN A 112 42.67 -4.25 -0.70
C ASN A 112 42.41 -5.40 0.28
N ILE A 113 41.51 -5.21 1.25
CA ILE A 113 41.12 -6.24 2.20
C ILE A 113 40.05 -7.11 1.54
N SER A 114 40.38 -8.38 1.34
CA SER A 114 39.56 -9.36 0.65
C SER A 114 39.02 -10.42 1.59
N PHE A 115 39.66 -10.64 2.73
CA PHE A 115 39.28 -11.68 3.69
C PHE A 115 39.28 -11.19 5.14
N LEU A 116 38.60 -11.95 6.00
CA LEU A 116 38.43 -11.64 7.42
C LEU A 116 39.76 -11.68 8.19
N SER A 117 40.68 -12.58 7.85
CA SER A 117 42.00 -12.68 8.49
C SER A 117 42.78 -11.36 8.49
N GLU A 118 42.65 -10.60 7.41
CA GLU A 118 43.31 -9.31 7.19
C GLU A 118 42.73 -8.19 8.09
N LEU A 119 41.59 -8.44 8.77
CA LEU A 119 40.94 -7.52 9.72
C LEU A 119 41.25 -7.81 11.18
N LEU A 120 41.76 -9.00 11.51
CA LEU A 120 41.93 -9.45 12.89
C LEU A 120 42.89 -8.56 13.67
N HIS A 121 43.95 -8.08 13.02
CA HIS A 121 44.98 -7.27 13.66
C HIS A 121 44.73 -5.76 13.58
N LEU A 122 43.67 -5.32 12.89
CA LEU A 122 43.38 -3.90 12.73
C LEU A 122 42.60 -3.35 13.94
N THR A 123 43.13 -2.30 14.53
CA THR A 123 42.50 -1.60 15.66
C THR A 123 41.48 -0.57 15.17
N ARG A 124 40.52 -0.22 16.04
CA ARG A 124 39.52 0.84 15.78
C ARG A 124 40.16 2.14 15.30
N ASN A 125 41.29 2.53 15.90
CA ASN A 125 41.97 3.78 15.56
C ASN A 125 42.63 3.74 14.17
N GLU A 126 43.11 2.58 13.73
CA GLU A 126 43.71 2.41 12.40
C GLU A 126 42.65 2.43 11.30
N ILE A 127 41.51 1.77 11.51
CA ILE A 127 40.36 1.79 10.58
C ILE A 127 39.79 3.21 10.46
N LYS A 128 39.78 3.96 11.56
CA LYS A 128 39.29 5.34 11.60
C LYS A 128 40.18 6.33 10.84
N GLN A 129 41.45 6.00 10.60
CA GLN A 129 42.36 6.84 9.81
C GLN A 129 42.18 6.64 8.30
N TRP A 130 41.36 5.69 7.85
CA TRP A 130 41.07 5.48 6.44
C TRP A 130 40.21 6.60 5.85
N ASN A 131 40.55 7.02 4.63
CA ASN A 131 39.83 8.09 3.93
C ASN A 131 38.32 7.75 3.76
N ASN A 132 37.45 8.67 4.17
CA ASN A 132 35.98 8.59 4.05
C ASN A 132 35.26 7.49 4.87
N VAL A 133 35.88 6.99 5.94
CA VAL A 133 35.24 6.08 6.90
C VAL A 133 34.66 6.87 8.07
N GLY A 134 33.35 6.72 8.34
CA GLY A 134 32.68 7.37 9.47
C GLY A 134 32.56 6.43 10.67
N GLU A 135 32.32 6.96 11.88
CA GLU A 135 32.28 6.16 13.13
C GLU A 135 31.33 4.96 13.04
N LYS A 136 30.14 5.14 12.43
CA LYS A 136 29.18 4.04 12.22
C LYS A 136 29.73 2.90 11.36
N THR A 137 30.53 3.21 10.34
CA THR A 137 31.16 2.22 9.46
C THR A 137 32.30 1.50 10.17
N VAL A 138 33.06 2.20 11.02
CA VAL A 138 34.09 1.57 11.87
C VAL A 138 33.46 0.59 12.85
N THR A 139 32.38 1.01 13.52
CA THR A 139 31.64 0.14 14.45
C THR A 139 31.08 -1.08 13.75
N GLU A 140 30.44 -0.91 12.59
CA GLU A 140 29.89 -2.02 11.79
C GLU A 140 30.97 -3.04 11.37
N ILE A 141 32.13 -2.58 10.88
CA ILE A 141 33.23 -3.47 10.48
C ILE A 141 33.74 -4.28 11.67
N LEU A 142 33.91 -3.64 12.83
CA LEU A 142 34.39 -4.30 14.04
C LEU A 142 33.35 -5.27 14.63
N GLU A 143 32.09 -4.87 14.70
CA GLU A 143 31.00 -5.73 15.18
C GLU A 143 30.86 -6.98 14.31
N LYS A 144 30.93 -6.83 12.98
CA LYS A 144 30.87 -7.98 12.05
C LYS A 144 32.12 -8.84 12.11
N ARG A 145 33.30 -8.25 12.28
CA ARG A 145 34.55 -9.01 12.51
C ARG A 145 34.46 -9.83 13.79
N ASP A 146 33.98 -9.23 14.87
CA ASP A 146 33.96 -9.84 16.21
C ASP A 146 32.79 -10.84 16.36
N ALA A 147 31.72 -10.69 15.57
CA ALA A 147 30.56 -11.58 15.61
C ALA A 147 30.69 -12.84 14.73
N LEU A 148 31.65 -12.89 13.80
CA LEU A 148 31.82 -14.05 12.92
C LEU A 148 32.64 -15.13 13.62
N LEU A 149 32.03 -16.31 13.77
CA LEU A 149 32.71 -17.51 14.26
C LEU A 149 33.54 -18.11 13.12
N LEU A 150 34.87 -18.10 13.27
CA LEU A 150 35.81 -18.71 12.34
C LEU A 150 35.71 -20.25 12.40
N GLN A 151 35.64 -20.90 11.24
CA GLN A 151 35.65 -22.37 11.17
C GLN A 151 37.09 -22.89 11.01
N PRO A 152 37.60 -23.73 11.93
CA PRO A 152 38.94 -24.29 11.80
C PRO A 152 39.02 -25.24 10.60
N VAL A 153 40.05 -25.07 9.76
CA VAL A 153 40.44 -25.99 8.69
C VAL A 153 41.33 -27.05 9.28
N PHE A 154 40.82 -28.26 9.36
CA PHE A 154 41.63 -29.44 9.63
C PHE A 154 42.26 -29.90 8.33
N ASP A 155 43.50 -29.49 8.07
CA ASP A 155 44.21 -29.92 6.88
C ASP A 155 44.62 -31.40 7.05
N ILE A 156 43.87 -32.28 6.38
CA ILE A 156 44.19 -33.71 6.26
C ILE A 156 45.32 -33.83 5.24
N SER A 157 46.54 -33.61 5.69
CA SER A 157 47.73 -34.20 5.09
C SER A 157 48.51 -34.97 6.15
N PHE A 158 47.85 -35.98 6.72
CA PHE A 158 48.61 -37.08 7.31
C PHE A 158 49.30 -37.81 6.16
N HIS A 159 50.63 -37.74 6.17
CA HIS A 159 51.46 -38.75 5.54
C HIS A 159 50.87 -40.13 5.82
N VAL A 160 50.78 -40.94 4.78
CA VAL A 160 50.58 -42.39 4.90
C VAL A 160 51.67 -42.92 5.85
N SER A 161 51.30 -43.10 7.11
CA SER A 161 51.88 -44.09 8.00
C SER A 161 50.93 -44.30 9.17
N ASP A 162 50.33 -45.47 9.15
CA ASP A 162 49.72 -46.21 10.26
C ASP A 162 48.35 -45.75 10.76
N SER A 163 47.36 -46.53 10.32
CA SER A 163 46.12 -46.81 11.03
C SER A 163 46.33 -46.91 12.54
N VAL A 164 45.71 -46.01 13.30
CA VAL A 164 45.33 -46.29 14.67
C VAL A 164 43.83 -46.12 14.73
N ALA A 165 43.12 -47.23 14.98
CA ALA A 165 41.70 -47.21 15.24
C ALA A 165 41.40 -46.18 16.33
N GLU A 166 40.49 -45.21 16.06
CA GLU A 166 40.00 -44.33 17.12
C GLU A 166 39.39 -45.20 18.21
N THR A 167 40.03 -45.23 19.37
CA THR A 167 39.51 -45.93 20.53
C THR A 167 38.26 -45.20 21.02
N SER A 168 37.31 -45.92 21.61
CA SER A 168 36.12 -45.35 22.27
C SER A 168 36.46 -44.20 23.23
N ASP A 169 37.62 -44.32 23.91
CA ASP A 169 38.18 -43.31 24.80
C ASP A 169 38.57 -42.00 24.06
N GLY A 170 39.18 -42.11 22.87
CA GLY A 170 39.55 -40.97 22.03
C GLY A 170 38.34 -40.20 21.51
N LEU A 171 37.29 -40.91 21.07
CA LEU A 171 36.02 -40.31 20.68
C LEU A 171 35.32 -39.62 21.87
N CYS A 172 35.32 -40.24 23.05
CA CYS A 172 34.79 -39.66 24.28
C CYS A 172 35.51 -38.35 24.66
N GLN A 173 36.85 -38.31 24.58
CA GLN A 173 37.62 -37.10 24.86
C GLN A 173 37.29 -35.96 23.88
N SER A 174 37.07 -36.27 22.60
CA SER A 174 36.69 -35.28 21.58
C SER A 174 35.28 -34.72 21.81
N VAL A 175 34.30 -35.57 22.14
CA VAL A 175 32.94 -35.16 22.53
C VAL A 175 33.00 -34.25 23.76
N VAL A 176 33.71 -34.66 24.81
CA VAL A 176 33.83 -33.89 26.07
C VAL A 176 34.47 -32.53 25.84
N LYS A 177 35.54 -32.44 25.05
CA LYS A 177 36.18 -31.16 24.71
C LYS A 177 35.22 -30.22 23.97
N ARG A 178 34.46 -30.75 23.01
CA ARG A 178 33.53 -29.94 22.21
C ARG A 178 32.34 -29.46 23.04
N PHE A 179 31.74 -30.34 23.84
CA PHE A 179 30.64 -29.98 24.73
C PHE A 179 31.10 -29.00 25.83
N ALA A 180 32.29 -29.21 26.40
CA ALA A 180 32.90 -28.29 27.35
C ALA A 180 33.17 -26.91 26.77
N SER A 181 33.56 -26.83 25.48
CA SER A 181 33.73 -25.56 24.78
C SER A 181 32.41 -24.84 24.52
N ILE A 182 31.32 -25.56 24.23
CA ILE A 182 30.02 -24.96 23.93
C ILE A 182 29.34 -24.41 25.20
N TYR A 183 29.45 -25.14 26.32
CA TYR A 183 28.77 -24.78 27.57
C TYR A 183 29.71 -24.29 28.68
N GLU A 184 30.97 -23.99 28.34
CA GLU A 184 32.02 -23.52 29.26
C GLU A 184 32.17 -24.41 30.51
N LEU A 185 32.14 -25.74 30.33
CA LEU A 185 32.17 -26.72 31.42
C LEU A 185 33.60 -27.17 31.78
N PRO A 186 33.85 -27.58 33.04
CA PRO A 186 35.13 -28.14 33.44
C PRO A 186 35.35 -29.53 32.81
N ILE A 187 36.28 -29.61 31.85
CA ILE A 187 36.60 -30.80 31.03
C ILE A 187 36.76 -32.07 31.87
N ASN A 188 37.54 -32.01 32.97
CA ASN A 188 37.85 -33.20 33.77
C ASN A 188 36.61 -33.77 34.48
N ALA A 189 35.77 -32.89 35.05
CA ALA A 189 34.56 -33.32 35.75
C ALA A 189 33.48 -33.79 34.76
N LEU A 190 33.45 -33.21 33.56
CA LEU A 190 32.59 -33.64 32.47
C LEU A 190 33.00 -35.02 31.94
N TYR A 191 34.31 -35.26 31.79
CA TYR A 191 34.86 -36.54 31.36
C TYR A 191 34.49 -37.69 32.30
N GLU A 192 34.64 -37.51 33.61
CA GLU A 192 34.31 -38.53 34.61
C GLU A 192 32.84 -38.97 34.56
N GLN A 193 31.93 -38.08 34.19
CA GLN A 193 30.49 -38.38 34.13
C GLN A 193 30.04 -38.91 32.77
N ILE A 194 30.70 -38.52 31.69
CA ILE A 194 30.35 -38.91 30.32
C ILE A 194 31.05 -40.21 29.89
N SER A 195 32.27 -40.48 30.37
CA SER A 195 33.03 -41.67 29.98
C SER A 195 32.25 -42.99 30.15
N PRO A 196 31.52 -43.24 31.25
CA PRO A 196 30.73 -44.46 31.39
C PRO A 196 29.56 -44.54 30.40
N LEU A 197 28.97 -43.39 30.01
CA LEU A 197 27.87 -43.32 29.07
C LEU A 197 28.36 -43.56 27.64
N CYS A 198 29.53 -43.03 27.28
CA CYS A 198 30.22 -43.35 26.04
C CYS A 198 30.51 -44.85 25.95
N GLU A 199 31.06 -45.46 27.00
CA GLU A 199 31.32 -46.90 27.03
C GLU A 199 30.05 -47.73 26.83
N MET A 200 28.94 -47.38 27.47
CA MET A 200 27.64 -48.05 27.27
C MET A 200 27.13 -47.89 25.82
N PHE A 201 27.21 -46.67 25.27
CA PHE A 201 26.77 -46.38 23.91
C PHE A 201 27.56 -47.18 22.86
N PHE A 202 28.87 -47.31 23.05
CA PHE A 202 29.77 -48.09 22.19
C PHE A 202 29.68 -49.61 22.39
N GLN A 203 29.05 -50.08 23.49
CA GLN A 203 28.72 -51.50 23.67
C GLN A 203 27.45 -51.89 22.89
N GLU A 204 26.52 -50.95 22.73
CA GLU A 204 25.25 -51.16 22.05
C GLU A 204 25.30 -50.83 20.54
N ASN A 205 26.30 -50.08 20.08
CA ASN A 205 26.46 -49.63 18.69
C ASN A 205 27.87 -49.91 18.14
N SER A 206 27.98 -50.31 16.86
CA SER A 206 29.29 -50.54 16.22
C SER A 206 30.10 -49.24 16.13
N VAL A 207 31.39 -49.30 16.47
CA VAL A 207 32.32 -48.15 16.45
C VAL A 207 32.81 -47.84 15.01
N GLU A 208 32.59 -48.74 14.05
CA GLU A 208 33.00 -48.53 12.65
C GLU A 208 32.21 -47.39 11.99
N GLY A 209 32.91 -46.30 11.62
CA GLY A 209 32.35 -45.15 10.92
C GLY A 209 31.72 -44.08 11.82
N VAL A 210 31.74 -44.27 13.15
CA VAL A 210 31.26 -43.27 14.12
C VAL A 210 32.37 -42.24 14.38
N ASN A 211 32.03 -40.96 14.22
CA ASN A 211 32.91 -39.84 14.55
C ASN A 211 32.24 -38.90 15.56
N THR A 212 32.96 -37.85 15.99
CA THR A 212 32.45 -36.90 17.00
C THR A 212 31.21 -36.14 16.55
N ASP A 213 31.09 -35.80 15.25
CA ASP A 213 29.92 -35.09 14.70
C ASP A 213 28.67 -35.98 14.73
N ILE A 214 28.78 -37.24 14.28
CA ILE A 214 27.68 -38.21 14.27
C ILE A 214 27.14 -38.46 15.69
N LEU A 215 28.04 -38.53 16.69
CA LEU A 215 27.65 -38.67 18.10
C LEU A 215 26.89 -37.44 18.62
N LEU A 216 27.35 -36.23 18.29
CA LEU A 216 26.73 -34.98 18.72
C LEU A 216 25.43 -34.66 17.99
N GLU A 217 25.21 -35.24 16.81
CA GLU A 217 23.94 -35.19 16.08
C GLU A 217 22.94 -36.26 16.55
N ASN A 218 23.36 -37.24 17.36
CA ASN A 218 22.49 -38.31 17.85
C ASN A 218 21.63 -37.86 19.06
N PRO A 219 20.29 -37.76 18.92
CA PRO A 219 19.42 -37.25 19.98
C PRO A 219 19.39 -38.12 21.24
N GLU A 220 19.55 -39.44 21.11
CA GLU A 220 19.55 -40.37 22.25
C GLU A 220 20.82 -40.25 23.08
N PHE A 221 21.96 -40.06 22.40
CA PHE A 221 23.23 -39.83 23.07
C PHE A 221 23.23 -38.50 23.84
N ILE A 222 22.72 -37.43 23.23
CA ILE A 222 22.55 -36.14 23.92
C ILE A 222 21.57 -36.24 25.09
N ARG A 223 20.47 -37.00 24.96
CA ARG A 223 19.54 -37.28 26.08
C ARG A 223 20.25 -37.95 27.25
N ALA A 224 21.06 -38.98 26.99
CA ALA A 224 21.82 -39.69 28.01
C ALA A 224 22.84 -38.77 28.69
N MET A 225 23.58 -37.97 27.92
CA MET A 225 24.51 -36.96 28.44
C MET A 225 23.79 -35.92 29.31
N SER A 226 22.61 -35.46 28.88
CA SER A 226 21.85 -34.41 29.57
C SER A 226 21.27 -34.86 30.92
N ALA A 227 21.26 -36.17 31.21
CA ALA A 227 20.98 -36.69 32.54
C ALA A 227 22.10 -36.38 33.56
N SER A 228 23.31 -36.06 33.10
CA SER A 228 24.40 -35.60 33.96
C SER A 228 24.07 -34.21 34.55
N PRO A 229 24.22 -34.03 35.88
CA PRO A 229 24.04 -32.73 36.52
C PRO A 229 24.98 -31.63 35.99
N ILE A 230 26.20 -32.00 35.55
CA ILE A 230 27.16 -31.03 35.01
C ILE A 230 26.69 -30.55 33.63
N VAL A 231 26.26 -31.47 32.78
CA VAL A 231 25.72 -31.16 31.45
C VAL A 231 24.44 -30.31 31.57
N ALA A 232 23.50 -30.74 32.42
CA ALA A 232 22.28 -29.99 32.67
C ALA A 232 22.56 -28.58 33.20
N SER A 233 23.54 -28.39 34.08
CA SER A 233 23.90 -27.06 34.58
C SER A 233 24.53 -26.16 33.52
N GLY A 234 25.31 -26.72 32.58
CA GLY A 234 25.82 -25.99 31.41
C GLY A 234 24.69 -25.53 30.47
N ILE A 235 23.76 -26.42 30.14
CA ILE A 235 22.59 -26.09 29.32
C ILE A 235 21.76 -25.00 30.01
N GLN A 236 21.50 -25.13 31.32
CA GLN A 236 20.78 -24.14 32.11
C GLN A 236 21.49 -22.78 32.14
N ALA A 237 22.81 -22.76 32.29
CA ALA A 237 23.60 -21.53 32.25
C ALA A 237 23.50 -20.82 30.89
N GLN A 238 23.54 -21.59 29.80
CA GLN A 238 23.38 -21.05 28.44
C GLN A 238 21.97 -20.50 28.19
N ILE A 239 20.92 -21.19 28.67
CA ILE A 239 19.55 -20.69 28.65
C ILE A 239 19.48 -19.34 29.38
N LEU A 240 19.97 -19.28 30.63
CA LEU A 240 19.94 -18.06 31.43
C LEU A 240 20.78 -16.93 30.81
N SER A 241 21.93 -17.24 30.22
CA SER A 241 22.76 -16.28 29.48
C SER A 241 22.00 -15.68 28.31
N THR A 242 21.29 -16.52 27.54
CA THR A 242 20.46 -16.09 26.41
C THR A 242 19.29 -15.23 26.88
N LEU A 243 18.57 -15.67 27.91
CA LEU A 243 17.45 -14.92 28.47
C LEU A 243 17.87 -13.57 29.08
N ASN A 244 19.09 -13.47 29.63
CA ASN A 244 19.61 -12.20 30.16
C ASN A 244 19.86 -11.15 29.07
N LYS A 245 20.14 -11.57 27.84
CA LYS A 245 20.41 -10.66 26.72
C LYS A 245 19.14 -10.06 26.11
N VAL A 246 17.96 -10.63 26.41
CA VAL A 246 16.69 -10.23 25.80
C VAL A 246 15.76 -9.64 26.85
N ALA A 247 15.54 -8.32 26.80
CA ALA A 247 14.76 -7.58 27.80
C ALA A 247 13.32 -8.08 27.98
N TYR A 248 12.69 -8.57 26.89
CA TYR A 248 11.28 -8.96 26.86
C TYR A 248 11.05 -10.47 26.91
N GLY A 249 12.11 -11.27 26.96
CA GLY A 249 12.06 -12.72 26.78
C GLY A 249 12.12 -13.15 25.31
N CYS A 250 12.17 -14.45 25.07
CA CYS A 250 12.29 -15.01 23.72
C CYS A 250 11.51 -16.32 23.55
N SER A 251 11.30 -16.72 22.30
CA SER A 251 10.55 -17.94 21.94
C SER A 251 11.36 -19.21 22.23
N LEU A 252 10.67 -20.36 22.32
CA LEU A 252 11.33 -21.67 22.42
C LEU A 252 12.28 -21.91 21.24
N LYS A 253 11.89 -21.47 20.03
CA LYS A 253 12.73 -21.59 18.83
C LYS A 253 14.04 -20.81 18.97
N SER A 254 13.98 -19.57 19.46
CA SER A 254 15.17 -18.76 19.71
C SER A 254 16.11 -19.40 20.74
N LEU A 255 15.55 -20.07 21.75
CA LEU A 255 16.36 -20.82 22.73
C LEU A 255 16.97 -22.10 22.14
N LEU A 256 16.25 -22.80 21.27
CA LEU A 256 16.78 -23.97 20.53
C LEU A 256 17.97 -23.56 19.66
N ASP A 257 17.82 -22.46 18.91
CA ASP A 257 18.88 -21.92 18.06
C ASP A 257 20.12 -21.52 18.89
N ALA A 258 19.92 -21.00 20.11
CA ALA A 258 21.01 -20.58 21.01
C ALA A 258 21.67 -21.72 21.81
N CYS A 259 20.96 -22.84 22.01
CA CYS A 259 21.43 -24.01 22.78
C CYS A 259 21.81 -25.19 21.88
N ALA A 260 22.25 -24.92 20.64
CA ALA A 260 22.56 -25.86 19.57
C ALA A 260 23.00 -27.27 20.03
N MET A 261 22.54 -28.31 19.32
CA MET A 261 22.75 -29.74 19.62
C MET A 261 21.90 -30.31 20.77
N VAL A 262 20.99 -29.53 21.37
CA VAL A 262 20.06 -30.02 22.41
C VAL A 262 18.69 -30.37 21.82
N PRO A 263 18.19 -31.61 21.99
CA PRO A 263 16.83 -31.97 21.62
C PRO A 263 15.76 -31.13 22.34
N THR A 264 14.65 -30.85 21.66
CA THR A 264 13.56 -30.01 22.20
C THR A 264 13.05 -30.46 23.56
N ASP A 265 12.88 -31.77 23.76
CA ASP A 265 12.42 -32.36 25.02
C ASP A 265 13.41 -32.12 26.17
N VAL A 266 14.72 -32.17 25.90
CA VAL A 266 15.77 -31.90 26.89
C VAL A 266 15.78 -30.42 27.28
N LEU A 267 15.63 -29.52 26.30
CA LEU A 267 15.56 -28.09 26.55
C LEU A 267 14.32 -27.73 27.39
N GLU A 268 13.16 -28.28 27.04
CA GLU A 268 11.92 -28.11 27.80
C GLU A 268 12.04 -28.61 29.24
N ASN A 269 12.69 -29.75 29.47
CA ASN A 269 12.92 -30.28 30.81
C ASN A 269 13.79 -29.34 31.66
N ASN A 270 14.85 -28.77 31.08
CA ASN A 270 15.69 -27.79 31.75
C ASN A 270 14.94 -26.47 32.03
N LEU A 271 14.10 -26.02 31.10
CA LEU A 271 13.23 -24.86 31.31
C LEU A 271 12.22 -25.11 32.43
N ARG A 272 11.60 -26.29 32.49
CA ARG A 272 10.70 -26.68 33.60
C ARG A 272 11.43 -26.64 34.94
N PHE A 273 12.67 -27.13 35.00
CA PHE A 273 13.49 -27.04 36.20
C PHE A 273 13.82 -25.60 36.59
N LEU A 274 14.21 -24.75 35.64
CA LEU A 274 14.49 -23.32 35.88
C LEU A 274 13.25 -22.55 36.35
N ILE A 275 12.07 -22.89 35.83
CA ILE A 275 10.79 -22.32 36.26
C ILE A 275 10.44 -22.80 37.67
N ALA A 276 10.57 -24.11 37.95
CA ALA A 276 10.31 -24.68 39.27
C ALA A 276 11.24 -24.10 40.35
N THR A 277 12.49 -23.79 39.98
CA THR A 277 13.48 -23.15 40.86
C THR A 277 13.42 -21.62 40.86
N LYS A 278 12.42 -21.02 40.20
CA LYS A 278 12.18 -19.57 40.13
C LYS A 278 13.34 -18.76 39.54
N LYS A 279 14.13 -19.34 38.63
CA LYS A 279 15.17 -18.65 37.86
C LYS A 279 14.65 -18.11 36.52
N ALA A 280 13.64 -18.77 35.95
CA ALA A 280 12.97 -18.37 34.72
C ALA A 280 11.44 -18.35 34.91
N VAL A 281 10.73 -17.69 34.00
CA VAL A 281 9.27 -17.66 33.92
C VAL A 281 8.84 -17.88 32.47
N ARG A 282 7.68 -18.49 32.29
CA ARG A 282 6.99 -18.56 31.01
C ARG A 282 5.84 -17.55 31.04
N ASN A 283 5.87 -16.60 30.12
CA ASN A 283 4.87 -15.56 29.95
C ASN A 283 3.59 -16.14 29.30
N GLU A 284 2.49 -15.38 29.35
CA GLU A 284 1.19 -15.79 28.79
C GLU A 284 1.23 -16.00 27.27
N ASP A 285 2.03 -15.20 26.57
CA ASP A 285 2.31 -15.35 25.12
C ASP A 285 3.19 -16.57 24.78
N GLY A 286 3.56 -17.37 25.79
CA GLY A 286 4.39 -18.56 25.65
C GLY A 286 5.89 -18.30 25.60
N SER A 287 6.33 -17.04 25.64
CA SER A 287 7.76 -16.67 25.67
C SER A 287 8.39 -16.98 27.03
N TYR A 288 9.71 -17.15 27.06
CA TYR A 288 10.48 -17.38 28.29
C TYR A 288 11.30 -16.14 28.63
N ALA A 289 11.34 -15.79 29.91
CA ALA A 289 12.11 -14.68 30.45
C ALA A 289 12.78 -15.06 31.78
N ILE A 290 13.75 -14.27 32.23
CA ILE A 290 14.32 -14.44 33.57
C ILE A 290 13.32 -13.99 34.62
N LYS A 291 13.19 -14.78 35.68
CA LYS A 291 12.40 -14.36 36.84
C LYS A 291 13.22 -13.37 37.66
N ARG A 292 12.88 -12.09 37.53
CA ARG A 292 13.49 -11.01 38.31
C ARG A 292 12.70 -10.73 39.60
N MET A 293 13.41 -10.20 40.58
CA MET A 293 12.85 -9.68 41.82
C MET A 293 12.10 -8.38 41.54
N THR A 294 10.98 -8.14 42.22
CA THR A 294 10.26 -6.86 42.12
C THR A 294 10.91 -5.78 42.98
N ALA A 295 10.63 -4.51 42.70
CA ALA A 295 11.10 -3.38 43.50
C ALA A 295 10.61 -3.46 44.96
N ILE A 296 9.40 -3.99 45.19
CA ILE A 296 8.87 -4.24 46.53
C ILE A 296 9.65 -5.34 47.24
N GLU A 297 9.91 -6.47 46.57
CA GLU A 297 10.70 -7.56 47.13
C GLU A 297 12.12 -7.11 47.46
N TYR A 298 12.72 -6.28 46.60
CA TYR A 298 14.03 -5.68 46.83
C TYR A 298 14.00 -4.75 48.05
N ALA A 299 13.02 -3.85 48.15
CA ALA A 299 12.86 -2.96 49.29
C ALA A 299 12.73 -3.72 50.61
N ALA A 300 11.99 -4.84 50.61
CA ALA A 300 11.82 -5.71 51.77
C ALA A 300 13.10 -6.45 52.18
N GLN A 301 14.02 -6.72 51.25
CA GLN A 301 15.29 -7.42 51.49
C GLN A 301 16.46 -6.51 51.82
N LEU A 302 16.26 -5.18 51.83
CA LEU A 302 17.32 -4.23 52.17
C LEU A 302 17.80 -4.41 53.62
N PRO A 303 19.13 -4.48 53.87
CA PRO A 303 19.67 -4.65 55.22
C PRO A 303 19.32 -3.49 56.17
N ASP A 304 19.20 -2.28 55.63
CA ASP A 304 18.77 -1.09 56.38
C ASP A 304 17.25 -0.98 56.35
N GLN A 305 16.60 -1.41 57.44
CA GLN A 305 15.13 -1.40 57.57
C GLN A 305 14.51 -0.02 57.32
N ARG A 306 15.22 1.08 57.62
CA ARG A 306 14.69 2.43 57.38
C ARG A 306 14.71 2.76 55.89
N ARG A 307 15.74 2.34 55.15
CA ARG A 307 15.78 2.47 53.68
C ARG A 307 14.70 1.62 53.03
N GLY A 308 14.56 0.37 53.47
CA GLY A 308 13.51 -0.53 53.01
C GLY A 308 12.12 0.07 53.19
N TYR A 309 11.80 0.53 54.40
CA TYR A 309 10.53 1.20 54.68
C TYR A 309 10.29 2.44 53.81
N VAL A 310 11.26 3.36 53.72
CA VAL A 310 11.12 4.58 52.91
C VAL A 310 10.89 4.25 51.43
N LEU A 311 11.61 3.26 50.89
CA LEU A 311 11.43 2.84 49.50
C LEU A 311 10.05 2.21 49.30
N THR A 312 9.63 1.28 50.18
CA THR A 312 8.30 0.65 50.12
C THR A 312 7.18 1.69 50.14
N GLU A 313 7.20 2.64 51.07
CA GLU A 313 6.15 3.67 51.15
C GLU A 313 6.13 4.59 49.92
N ARG A 314 7.30 4.85 49.31
CA ARG A 314 7.40 5.61 48.06
C ARG A 314 6.83 4.84 46.87
N LEU A 315 7.05 3.52 46.81
CA LEU A 315 6.46 2.65 45.79
C LEU A 315 4.94 2.55 45.92
N HIS A 316 4.38 2.66 47.14
CA HIS A 316 2.94 2.79 47.36
C HIS A 316 2.40 4.23 47.12
N GLY A 317 3.21 5.12 46.53
CA GLY A 317 2.78 6.45 46.10
C GLY A 317 2.76 7.54 47.19
N ARG A 318 3.12 7.25 48.45
CA ARG A 318 3.14 8.28 49.52
C ARG A 318 4.20 9.34 49.26
N THR A 319 3.92 10.60 49.56
CA THR A 319 4.88 11.68 49.26
C THR A 319 6.07 11.69 50.22
N LEU A 320 7.18 12.30 49.78
CA LEU A 320 8.35 12.53 50.65
C LEU A 320 8.00 13.37 51.90
N GLU A 321 6.97 14.21 51.82
CA GLU A 321 6.51 15.05 52.92
C GLU A 321 5.71 14.24 53.95
N ASP A 322 4.81 13.37 53.49
CA ASP A 322 4.03 12.49 54.37
C ASP A 322 4.95 11.57 55.19
N ILE A 323 5.92 10.95 54.52
CA ILE A 323 6.92 10.08 55.15
C ILE A 323 7.83 10.89 56.09
N GLY A 324 8.19 12.12 55.69
CA GLY A 324 8.97 13.02 56.51
C GLY A 324 8.27 13.40 57.82
N ASN A 325 6.98 13.72 57.75
CA ASN A 325 6.16 14.06 58.91
C ASN A 325 6.05 12.89 59.89
N GLU A 326 5.83 11.68 59.37
CA GLU A 326 5.74 10.45 60.19
C GLU A 326 7.08 10.12 60.88
N LEU A 327 8.18 10.18 60.13
CA LEU A 327 9.51 9.86 60.65
C LEU A 327 10.17 11.03 61.39
N LYS A 328 9.52 12.19 61.45
CA LYS A 328 10.03 13.46 62.00
C LYS A 328 11.36 13.89 61.35
N LEU A 329 11.44 13.77 60.03
CA LEU A 329 12.58 14.14 59.20
C LEU A 329 12.16 15.15 58.13
N GLN A 330 13.10 15.99 57.69
CA GLN A 330 12.85 16.90 56.58
C GLN A 330 12.66 16.12 55.27
N ARG A 331 11.82 16.63 54.37
CA ARG A 331 11.57 16.09 53.01
C ARG A 331 12.87 15.74 52.27
N GLU A 332 13.85 16.63 52.35
CA GLU A 332 15.16 16.43 51.70
C GLU A 332 15.93 15.24 52.28
N ARG A 333 15.78 14.97 53.58
CA ARG A 333 16.41 13.82 54.22
C ARG A 333 15.78 12.51 53.76
N ILE A 334 14.46 12.47 53.56
CA ILE A 334 13.78 11.29 53.00
C ILE A 334 14.26 11.02 51.57
N ARG A 335 14.40 12.05 50.74
CA ARG A 335 14.95 11.93 49.38
C ARG A 335 16.36 11.30 49.37
N GLN A 336 17.23 11.74 50.27
CA GLN A 336 18.57 11.15 50.40
C GLN A 336 18.54 9.68 50.83
N ILE A 337 17.63 9.30 51.74
CA ILE A 337 17.47 7.90 52.17
C ILE A 337 17.00 7.03 51.00
N MET A 338 16.03 7.53 50.23
CA MET A 338 15.50 6.87 49.04
C MET A 338 16.58 6.68 47.96
N ASN A 339 17.32 7.73 47.60
CA ASN A 339 18.40 7.63 46.59
C ASN A 339 19.46 6.60 47.01
N LYS A 340 19.80 6.55 48.31
CA LYS A 340 20.72 5.53 48.86
C LYS A 340 20.16 4.12 48.90
N ALA A 341 18.84 3.93 48.76
CA ALA A 341 18.23 2.62 48.63
C ALA A 341 18.36 2.10 47.18
N LEU A 342 18.42 3.01 46.19
CA LEU A 342 18.46 2.69 44.75
C LEU A 342 19.88 2.68 44.15
N GLU A 343 20.87 3.28 44.81
CA GLU A 343 22.24 3.52 44.29
C GLU A 343 22.97 2.29 43.69
N GLN A 344 22.58 1.04 44.03
CA GLN A 344 23.18 -0.21 43.54
C GLN A 344 22.18 -1.39 43.46
N HIS A 345 20.93 -1.15 43.05
CA HIS A 345 19.96 -2.24 42.91
C HIS A 345 20.32 -3.19 41.74
N PRO A 346 20.02 -4.51 41.83
CA PRO A 346 20.13 -5.41 40.67
C PRO A 346 19.05 -5.05 39.64
N THR A 347 19.11 -5.61 38.43
CA THR A 347 18.02 -5.40 37.48
C THR A 347 16.73 -6.05 37.99
N LEU A 348 15.68 -5.24 38.13
CA LEU A 348 14.40 -5.62 38.71
C LEU A 348 13.41 -6.02 37.62
N TYR A 349 12.26 -6.55 38.03
CA TYR A 349 11.17 -6.92 37.13
C TYR A 349 10.67 -5.71 36.33
N GLU A 350 10.48 -4.60 37.02
CA GLU A 350 9.92 -3.36 36.51
C GLU A 350 10.78 -2.74 35.39
N ASP A 351 12.10 -2.98 35.41
CA ASP A 351 13.04 -2.49 34.39
C ASP A 351 12.71 -2.95 32.96
N ARG A 352 11.89 -4.01 32.80
CA ARG A 352 11.40 -4.44 31.48
C ARG A 352 10.58 -3.35 30.77
N TYR A 353 9.98 -2.42 31.52
CA TYR A 353 9.20 -1.31 30.98
C TYR A 353 10.02 -0.01 30.86
N ALA A 354 11.30 -0.02 31.27
CA ALA A 354 12.11 1.19 31.30
C ALA A 354 12.24 1.85 29.92
N GLU A 355 12.45 1.06 28.86
CA GLU A 355 12.59 1.58 27.49
C GLU A 355 11.32 2.24 26.99
N VAL A 356 10.15 1.60 27.19
CA VAL A 356 8.86 2.15 26.74
C VAL A 356 8.49 3.39 27.56
N PHE A 357 8.74 3.36 28.87
CA PHE A 357 8.48 4.49 29.77
C PHE A 357 9.36 5.71 29.48
N GLN A 358 10.61 5.49 29.05
CA GLN A 358 11.51 6.58 28.68
C GLN A 358 11.22 7.18 27.30
N LYS A 359 10.47 6.46 26.45
CA LYS A 359 10.10 6.93 25.11
C LYS A 359 8.74 7.65 25.11
N TYR A 360 7.78 7.14 25.87
CA TYR A 360 6.40 7.62 25.91
C TYR A 360 6.01 8.22 27.26
N ASP A 361 5.18 9.26 27.23
CA ASP A 361 4.70 9.96 28.42
C ASP A 361 3.43 9.30 28.98
N PHE A 362 3.60 8.20 29.72
CA PHE A 362 2.47 7.52 30.37
C PHE A 362 2.00 8.28 31.60
N SER A 363 0.69 8.56 31.68
CA SER A 363 0.07 8.82 32.97
C SER A 363 -0.04 7.52 33.78
N ARG A 364 -0.23 7.65 35.10
CA ARG A 364 -0.42 6.49 35.99
C ARG A 364 -1.59 5.61 35.55
N ASP A 365 -2.72 6.23 35.20
CA ASP A 365 -3.92 5.50 34.76
C ASP A 365 -3.72 4.86 33.38
N ASP A 366 -3.01 5.53 32.48
CA ASP A 366 -2.74 4.99 31.14
C ASP A 366 -1.77 3.82 31.21
N PHE A 367 -0.72 3.88 32.03
CA PHE A 367 0.21 2.77 32.23
C PHE A 367 -0.52 1.54 32.77
N ARG A 368 -1.39 1.72 33.78
CA ARG A 368 -2.21 0.65 34.34
C ARG A 368 -3.16 0.06 33.30
N LEU A 369 -3.79 0.89 32.48
CA LEU A 369 -4.67 0.42 31.40
C LEU A 369 -3.90 -0.36 30.33
N ALA A 370 -2.73 0.14 29.92
CA ALA A 370 -1.88 -0.47 28.91
C ALA A 370 -1.37 -1.84 29.37
N PHE A 371 -0.65 -1.89 30.49
CA PHE A 371 0.11 -3.06 30.88
C PHE A 371 -0.58 -3.95 31.92
N GLN A 372 -1.69 -3.48 32.51
CA GLN A 372 -2.45 -4.21 33.56
C GLN A 372 -1.58 -4.61 34.77
N GLU A 373 -0.53 -3.81 35.02
CA GLU A 373 0.39 -3.99 36.14
C GLU A 373 -0.07 -3.24 37.39
N ASP A 374 0.51 -3.61 38.54
CA ASP A 374 0.26 -2.93 39.81
C ASP A 374 0.82 -1.48 39.82
N GLU A 375 0.21 -0.61 40.62
CA GLU A 375 0.60 0.80 40.74
C GLU A 375 2.06 0.99 41.15
N THR A 376 2.61 0.03 41.91
CA THR A 376 3.99 0.02 42.37
C THR A 376 5.01 -0.06 41.24
N VAL A 377 4.66 -0.68 40.10
CA VAL A 377 5.52 -0.75 38.90
C VAL A 377 5.71 0.65 38.33
N TYR A 378 4.62 1.40 38.16
CA TYR A 378 4.67 2.77 37.64
C TYR A 378 5.43 3.71 38.59
N GLU A 379 5.19 3.59 39.91
CA GLU A 379 5.89 4.43 40.88
C GLU A 379 7.39 4.14 40.91
N TYR A 380 7.81 2.87 40.76
CA TYR A 380 9.22 2.53 40.59
C TYR A 380 9.81 3.20 39.33
N LEU A 381 9.16 3.05 38.18
CA LEU A 381 9.65 3.61 36.91
C LEU A 381 9.81 5.13 36.99
N LYS A 382 8.85 5.81 37.63
CA LYS A 382 8.89 7.27 37.84
C LYS A 382 9.99 7.72 38.80
N LEU A 383 10.42 6.85 39.72
CA LEU A 383 11.51 7.15 40.66
C LEU A 383 12.87 7.00 39.99
N GLU A 384 13.07 5.94 39.21
CA GLU A 384 14.36 5.57 38.63
C GLU A 384 14.60 6.20 37.25
N TYR A 385 13.56 6.32 36.44
CA TYR A 385 13.65 6.75 35.04
C TYR A 385 12.92 8.07 34.77
N LYS A 386 13.39 8.78 33.75
CA LYS A 386 12.71 9.97 33.24
C LYS A 386 11.64 9.54 32.23
N SER A 387 10.41 10.05 32.40
CA SER A 387 9.32 9.87 31.42
C SER A 387 9.72 10.40 30.04
N GLY A 388 9.20 9.76 29.00
CA GLY A 388 9.36 10.20 27.62
C GLY A 388 8.53 11.43 27.27
N GLU A 389 8.43 11.70 25.97
CA GLU A 389 7.72 12.87 25.43
C GLU A 389 6.65 12.49 24.39
N LEU A 390 6.70 11.27 23.83
CA LEU A 390 5.74 10.80 22.83
C LEU A 390 4.42 10.39 23.48
N GLN A 391 3.31 10.50 22.75
CA GLN A 391 2.00 10.09 23.28
C GLN A 391 1.89 8.56 23.34
N PRO A 392 1.42 7.95 24.44
CA PRO A 392 1.35 6.49 24.57
C PRO A 392 0.55 5.77 23.48
N GLU A 393 -0.44 6.43 22.86
CA GLU A 393 -1.21 5.88 21.75
C GLU A 393 -0.34 5.58 20.51
N GLU A 394 0.78 6.31 20.33
CA GLU A 394 1.72 6.09 19.24
C GLU A 394 2.51 4.77 19.37
N LEU A 395 2.44 4.09 20.52
CA LEU A 395 3.06 2.78 20.73
C LEU A 395 2.46 1.69 19.82
N ILE A 396 1.23 1.85 19.33
CA ILE A 396 0.57 0.87 18.46
C ILE A 396 1.37 0.60 17.16
N ASP A 397 2.00 1.65 16.62
CA ASP A 397 2.72 1.62 15.33
C ASP A 397 4.25 1.51 15.50
N ASP A 398 4.75 1.34 16.73
CA ASP A 398 6.19 1.29 17.00
C ASP A 398 6.75 -0.13 16.93
N GLU A 399 7.18 -0.52 15.74
CA GLU A 399 7.78 -1.83 15.45
C GLU A 399 9.07 -2.12 16.24
N SER A 400 9.66 -1.13 16.93
CA SER A 400 10.80 -1.40 17.83
C SER A 400 10.40 -2.15 19.10
N PHE A 401 9.10 -2.20 19.45
CA PHE A 401 8.59 -2.95 20.59
C PHE A 401 7.88 -4.25 20.19
N PRO A 402 7.91 -5.27 21.07
CA PRO A 402 7.16 -6.51 20.87
C PRO A 402 5.66 -6.28 20.73
N THR A 403 4.97 -7.21 20.06
CA THR A 403 3.51 -7.17 19.86
C THR A 403 2.73 -6.93 21.16
N ALA A 404 3.11 -7.54 22.27
CA ALA A 404 2.45 -7.34 23.56
C ALA A 404 2.47 -5.88 24.03
N PHE A 405 3.55 -5.13 23.76
CA PHE A 405 3.65 -3.70 24.07
C PHE A 405 2.83 -2.85 23.11
N ARG A 406 2.85 -3.18 21.81
CA ARG A 406 2.01 -2.48 20.81
C ARG A 406 0.51 -2.64 21.12
N ARG A 407 0.09 -3.83 21.55
CA ARG A 407 -1.26 -4.11 22.10
C ARG A 407 -1.59 -3.31 23.36
N ALA A 408 -0.58 -3.00 24.17
CA ALA A 408 -0.76 -2.10 25.31
C ALA A 408 -1.07 -0.66 24.86
N GLY A 409 -0.39 -0.18 23.82
CA GLY A 409 -0.68 1.10 23.16
C GLY A 409 -2.10 1.15 22.57
N GLU A 410 -2.53 0.07 21.94
CA GLU A 410 -3.90 -0.08 21.40
C GLU A 410 -4.99 0.13 22.47
N ARG A 411 -4.83 -0.47 23.67
CA ARG A 411 -5.78 -0.27 24.78
C ARG A 411 -5.90 1.20 25.20
N ILE A 412 -4.81 1.95 25.14
CA ILE A 412 -4.83 3.40 25.43
C ILE A 412 -5.50 4.15 24.29
N ALA A 413 -5.16 3.83 23.04
CA ALA A 413 -5.77 4.46 21.86
C ALA A 413 -7.31 4.32 21.89
N TYR A 414 -7.82 3.17 22.34
CA TYR A 414 -9.26 2.91 22.45
C TYR A 414 -9.92 3.38 23.75
N LYS A 415 -9.16 3.85 24.75
CA LYS A 415 -9.70 4.38 26.02
C LYS A 415 -10.79 5.43 25.83
N ASN A 416 -10.60 6.29 24.82
CA ASN A 416 -11.51 7.39 24.50
C ASN A 416 -12.30 7.13 23.21
N CYS A 417 -12.59 5.87 22.89
CA CYS A 417 -13.44 5.50 21.76
C CYS A 417 -14.85 5.08 22.23
N VAL A 418 -15.80 5.15 21.31
CA VAL A 418 -17.14 4.62 21.46
C VAL A 418 -17.35 3.49 20.47
N GLN A 419 -18.02 2.44 20.91
CA GLN A 419 -18.42 1.36 20.03
C GLN A 419 -19.83 1.63 19.50
N ILE A 420 -19.99 1.61 18.18
CA ILE A 420 -21.27 1.80 17.48
C ILE A 420 -21.52 0.55 16.65
N GLY A 421 -22.37 -0.34 17.12
CA GLY A 421 -22.48 -1.69 16.55
C GLY A 421 -21.14 -2.43 16.67
N SER A 422 -20.61 -2.92 15.54
CA SER A 422 -19.33 -3.60 15.44
C SER A 422 -18.19 -2.69 14.97
N ILE A 423 -18.32 -1.36 15.13
CA ILE A 423 -17.31 -0.37 14.72
C ILE A 423 -16.84 0.42 15.93
N ILE A 424 -15.53 0.58 16.09
CA ILE A 424 -14.94 1.48 17.09
C ILE A 424 -14.62 2.84 16.46
N VAL A 425 -15.14 3.90 17.08
CA VAL A 425 -14.94 5.28 16.63
C VAL A 425 -14.33 6.11 17.76
N PRO A 426 -13.21 6.83 17.53
CA PRO A 426 -12.70 7.79 18.50
C PRO A 426 -13.79 8.79 18.92
N CYS A 427 -13.91 9.03 20.23
CA CYS A 427 -14.82 10.04 20.81
C CYS A 427 -14.26 11.45 20.60
N LYS A 428 -14.03 11.79 19.33
CA LYS A 428 -13.57 13.06 18.81
C LYS A 428 -14.60 13.52 17.78
N ARG A 429 -14.92 14.82 17.77
CA ARG A 429 -15.94 15.39 16.87
C ARG A 429 -15.73 15.02 15.40
N ASP A 430 -14.49 15.05 14.92
CA ASP A 430 -14.19 14.76 13.53
C ASP A 430 -14.41 13.29 13.18
N ALA A 431 -13.96 12.35 14.03
CA ALA A 431 -14.16 10.92 13.82
C ALA A 431 -15.65 10.53 13.87
N LEU A 432 -16.41 11.07 14.83
CA LEU A 432 -17.85 10.84 14.92
C LEU A 432 -18.60 11.47 13.74
N CYS A 433 -18.15 12.64 13.26
CA CYS A 433 -18.75 13.27 12.09
C CYS A 433 -18.49 12.45 10.83
N ASP A 434 -17.26 11.96 10.64
CA ASP A 434 -16.91 11.10 9.50
C ASP A 434 -17.72 9.80 9.51
N TYR A 435 -17.87 9.15 10.69
CA TYR A 435 -18.77 8.02 10.87
C TYR A 435 -20.22 8.36 10.48
N ALA A 436 -20.75 9.46 10.99
CA ALA A 436 -22.12 9.88 10.70
C ALA A 436 -22.32 10.21 9.21
N LEU A 437 -21.32 10.79 8.54
CA LEU A 437 -21.37 11.07 7.10
C LEU A 437 -21.49 9.78 6.30
N ARG A 438 -20.67 8.76 6.62
CA ARG A 438 -20.73 7.44 5.99
C ARG A 438 -22.11 6.81 6.14
N GLN A 439 -22.68 6.87 7.35
CA GLN A 439 -23.93 6.20 7.67
C GLN A 439 -25.18 6.93 7.14
N TYR A 440 -25.20 8.26 7.21
CA TYR A 440 -26.42 9.03 7.01
C TYR A 440 -26.44 9.89 5.75
N ALA A 441 -25.28 10.08 5.12
CA ALA A 441 -25.11 10.93 3.95
C ALA A 441 -24.57 10.16 2.73
N SER A 442 -24.69 8.82 2.69
CA SER A 442 -24.40 8.02 1.49
C SER A 442 -25.27 8.45 0.29
N ASP A 443 -26.51 8.85 0.59
CA ASP A 443 -27.41 9.57 -0.30
C ASP A 443 -27.57 11.04 0.10
N GLU A 444 -28.23 11.81 -0.75
CA GLU A 444 -28.44 13.25 -0.56
C GLU A 444 -29.18 13.56 0.76
N ILE A 445 -28.60 14.46 1.56
CA ILE A 445 -29.20 14.95 2.80
C ILE A 445 -28.99 16.46 2.94
N SER A 446 -29.97 17.18 3.50
CA SER A 446 -29.77 18.59 3.84
C SER A 446 -28.80 18.72 5.02
N TYR A 447 -27.99 19.77 5.06
CA TYR A 447 -27.08 20.00 6.20
C TYR A 447 -27.82 20.01 7.55
N SER A 448 -29.03 20.59 7.60
CA SER A 448 -29.84 20.58 8.83
C SER A 448 -30.29 19.16 9.22
N GLY A 449 -30.75 18.36 8.24
CA GLY A 449 -31.12 16.97 8.50
C GLY A 449 -29.94 16.10 8.93
N PHE A 450 -28.75 16.36 8.39
CA PHE A 450 -27.52 15.71 8.83
C PHE A 450 -27.18 16.05 10.29
N VAL A 451 -27.24 17.33 10.67
CA VAL A 451 -26.99 17.77 12.05
C VAL A 451 -28.00 17.15 13.03
N GLU A 452 -29.27 17.03 12.65
CA GLU A 452 -30.30 16.36 13.45
C GLU A 452 -29.94 14.88 13.69
N LYS A 453 -29.57 14.13 12.64
CA LYS A 453 -29.14 12.73 12.77
C LYS A 453 -27.87 12.59 13.60
N TYR A 454 -26.88 13.48 13.42
CA TYR A 454 -25.66 13.47 14.21
C TYR A 454 -25.94 13.72 15.70
N ASN A 455 -26.81 14.68 16.03
CA ASN A 455 -27.18 14.94 17.42
C ASN A 455 -27.94 13.75 18.03
N ALA A 456 -28.82 13.10 17.25
CA ALA A 456 -29.50 11.87 17.68
C ALA A 456 -28.49 10.75 17.99
N LEU A 457 -27.46 10.58 17.16
CA LEU A 457 -26.36 9.64 17.40
C LEU A 457 -25.64 9.96 18.72
N LEU A 458 -25.30 11.22 18.99
CA LEU A 458 -24.67 11.61 20.26
C LEU A 458 -25.57 11.32 21.48
N SER A 459 -26.89 11.47 21.34
CA SER A 459 -27.85 11.13 22.38
C SER A 459 -27.96 9.63 22.61
N GLU A 460 -27.98 8.82 21.56
CA GLU A 460 -27.99 7.35 21.64
C GLU A 460 -26.73 6.81 22.34
N LEU A 461 -25.57 7.42 22.06
CA LEU A 461 -24.29 7.09 22.70
C LEU A 461 -24.14 7.66 24.11
N GLY A 462 -25.11 8.42 24.63
CA GLY A 462 -25.06 9.01 25.97
C GLY A 462 -24.00 10.11 26.16
N ILE A 463 -23.53 10.73 25.07
CA ILE A 463 -22.45 11.73 25.05
C ILE A 463 -22.89 13.11 24.55
N ALA A 464 -24.20 13.33 24.42
CA ALA A 464 -24.78 14.59 23.92
C ALA A 464 -24.44 15.82 24.77
N ASP A 465 -24.18 15.64 26.06
CA ASP A 465 -23.82 16.75 26.97
C ASP A 465 -22.42 17.33 26.71
N ASN A 466 -21.59 16.64 25.90
CA ASN A 466 -20.26 17.11 25.57
C ASN A 466 -20.30 18.17 24.46
N SER A 467 -20.30 19.45 24.86
CA SER A 467 -20.32 20.59 23.95
C SER A 467 -19.21 20.59 22.89
N LYS A 468 -18.04 19.95 23.16
CA LYS A 468 -16.94 19.84 22.19
C LYS A 468 -17.28 18.94 20.99
N LEU A 469 -18.26 18.05 21.13
CA LEU A 469 -18.69 17.12 20.09
C LEU A 469 -19.77 17.70 19.18
N THR A 470 -20.43 18.78 19.59
CA THR A 470 -21.52 19.38 18.82
C THR A 470 -21.04 20.00 17.49
N LEU A 471 -21.86 19.86 16.44
CA LEU A 471 -21.63 20.51 15.14
C LEU A 471 -22.18 21.95 15.19
N GLY A 472 -21.35 22.88 15.66
CA GLY A 472 -21.74 24.27 15.83
C GLY A 472 -21.53 25.15 14.60
N GLY A 473 -22.57 25.90 14.20
CA GLY A 473 -22.48 27.12 13.38
C GLY A 473 -21.99 26.96 11.93
N ARG A 474 -21.75 28.10 11.25
CA ARG A 474 -21.22 28.16 9.87
C ARG A 474 -19.79 27.63 9.73
N GLY A 475 -19.04 27.55 10.83
CA GLY A 475 -17.64 27.13 10.80
C GLY A 475 -17.49 25.65 10.42
N TYR A 476 -18.29 24.77 11.01
CA TYR A 476 -18.22 23.34 10.72
C TYR A 476 -18.85 23.00 9.36
N GLU A 477 -19.91 23.71 8.99
CA GLU A 477 -20.47 23.63 7.64
C GLU A 477 -19.42 23.94 6.57
N ASN A 478 -18.66 25.03 6.74
CA ASN A 478 -17.57 25.38 5.81
C ASN A 478 -16.45 24.32 5.79
N LYS A 479 -16.17 23.67 6.93
CA LYS A 479 -15.23 22.54 6.99
C LYS A 479 -15.71 21.37 6.13
N LEU A 480 -16.99 21.01 6.24
CA LEU A 480 -17.59 19.98 5.38
C LEU A 480 -17.64 20.41 3.91
N ALA A 481 -17.90 21.70 3.63
CA ALA A 481 -17.87 22.25 2.28
C ALA A 481 -16.49 22.15 1.62
N ALA A 482 -15.43 22.32 2.41
CA ALA A 482 -14.04 22.18 1.96
C ALA A 482 -13.58 20.72 1.86
N SER A 483 -14.21 19.79 2.57
CA SER A 483 -13.83 18.37 2.56
C SER A 483 -13.95 17.77 1.17
N ILE A 484 -12.89 17.11 0.70
CA ILE A 484 -12.89 16.39 -0.58
C ILE A 484 -13.81 15.16 -0.56
N ASN A 485 -14.12 14.63 0.63
CA ASN A 485 -14.98 13.47 0.83
C ASN A 485 -16.48 13.81 0.82
N VAL A 486 -16.86 15.08 0.66
CA VAL A 486 -18.25 15.52 0.71
C VAL A 486 -18.56 16.34 -0.52
N LEU A 487 -19.55 15.93 -1.31
CA LEU A 487 -20.04 16.70 -2.45
C LEU A 487 -21.25 17.53 -2.05
N TRP A 488 -21.22 18.81 -2.36
CA TRP A 488 -22.30 19.75 -2.06
C TRP A 488 -23.12 20.08 -3.29
N LYS A 489 -24.42 20.20 -3.08
CA LYS A 489 -25.41 20.53 -4.11
C LYS A 489 -26.13 21.84 -3.82
N HIS A 490 -26.99 22.23 -4.76
CA HIS A 490 -27.95 23.31 -4.52
C HIS A 490 -28.81 23.05 -3.27
N GLY A 491 -29.33 24.10 -2.63
CA GLY A 491 -30.20 23.96 -1.47
C GLY A 491 -29.50 23.57 -0.16
N ARG A 492 -28.16 23.62 -0.09
CA ARG A 492 -27.36 23.20 1.09
C ARG A 492 -27.53 21.70 1.41
N CYS A 493 -27.72 20.90 0.36
CA CYS A 493 -27.64 19.45 0.43
C CYS A 493 -26.19 18.99 0.25
N LEU A 494 -25.86 17.89 0.91
CA LEU A 494 -24.55 17.25 0.84
C LEU A 494 -24.71 15.74 0.67
N ARG A 495 -23.68 15.11 0.11
CA ARG A 495 -23.53 13.66 0.02
C ARG A 495 -22.08 13.29 0.31
N TYR A 496 -21.88 12.26 1.09
CA TYR A 496 -20.59 11.68 1.38
C TYR A 496 -20.14 10.79 0.21
N ARG A 497 -18.91 11.01 -0.24
CA ARG A 497 -18.26 10.24 -1.30
C ARG A 497 -16.76 10.20 -1.00
N PRO A 498 -16.22 9.06 -0.54
CA PRO A 498 -14.82 8.97 -0.09
C PRO A 498 -13.86 9.17 -1.27
N ALA A 499 -13.13 10.28 -1.24
CA ALA A 499 -12.27 10.71 -2.33
C ALA A 499 -11.08 9.78 -2.55
N ALA A 500 -10.58 9.19 -1.45
CA ALA A 500 -9.48 8.23 -1.48
C ALA A 500 -9.79 7.02 -2.36
N LEU A 501 -11.06 6.70 -2.64
CA LEU A 501 -11.42 5.57 -3.50
C LEU A 501 -11.28 5.85 -5.00
N TYR A 502 -11.07 7.10 -5.43
CA TYR A 502 -11.06 7.49 -6.84
C TYR A 502 -9.71 8.06 -7.29
N ASP A 503 -9.36 7.84 -8.56
CA ASP A 503 -8.20 8.49 -9.19
C ASP A 503 -8.66 9.71 -10.00
N TYR A 504 -8.37 10.91 -9.49
CA TYR A 504 -8.77 12.15 -10.15
C TYR A 504 -7.84 12.59 -11.27
N ALA A 505 -6.62 12.04 -11.36
CA ALA A 505 -5.72 12.38 -12.46
C ALA A 505 -6.26 11.87 -13.78
N ASP A 506 -6.74 10.61 -13.79
CA ASP A 506 -7.41 10.02 -14.95
C ASP A 506 -8.73 10.73 -15.27
N PHE A 507 -9.51 11.10 -14.25
CA PHE A 507 -10.76 11.85 -14.40
C PHE A 507 -10.53 13.20 -15.10
N LEU A 508 -9.57 13.99 -14.62
CA LEU A 508 -9.25 15.30 -15.16
C LEU A 508 -8.62 15.21 -16.56
N THR A 509 -7.81 14.18 -16.81
CA THR A 509 -7.26 13.89 -18.14
C THR A 509 -8.38 13.57 -19.14
N ALA A 510 -9.39 12.81 -18.73
CA ALA A 510 -10.54 12.45 -19.56
C ALA A 510 -11.46 13.65 -19.85
N LEU A 511 -11.61 14.59 -18.90
CA LEU A 511 -12.37 15.83 -19.11
C LEU A 511 -11.65 16.85 -20.00
N ASP A 512 -10.31 16.80 -20.07
CA ASP A 512 -9.45 17.67 -20.87
C ASP A 512 -9.81 19.16 -20.75
N LEU A 513 -9.97 19.65 -19.51
CA LEU A 513 -10.47 21.00 -19.22
C LEU A 513 -9.65 22.13 -19.86
N ASN A 514 -8.37 21.88 -20.17
CA ASN A 514 -7.48 22.86 -20.79
C ASN A 514 -7.80 23.11 -22.28
N GLN A 515 -8.72 22.35 -22.87
CA GLN A 515 -9.20 22.59 -24.24
C GLN A 515 -10.04 23.88 -24.35
N TYR A 516 -10.62 24.36 -23.25
CA TYR A 516 -11.48 25.52 -23.21
C TYR A 516 -10.68 26.81 -22.99
N VAL A 517 -10.94 27.84 -23.80
CA VAL A 517 -10.22 29.12 -23.77
C VAL A 517 -11.22 30.27 -23.89
N ASP A 518 -11.12 31.24 -22.98
CA ASP A 518 -11.92 32.47 -22.95
C ASP A 518 -13.44 32.25 -23.08
N ILE A 519 -13.96 31.26 -22.34
CA ILE A 519 -15.35 30.78 -22.45
C ILE A 519 -16.00 30.54 -21.08
N GLU A 520 -17.29 30.83 -20.97
CA GLU A 520 -18.13 30.51 -19.81
C GLU A 520 -19.00 29.29 -20.11
N LEU A 521 -18.93 28.27 -19.25
CA LEU A 521 -19.70 27.03 -19.33
C LEU A 521 -20.44 26.75 -18.03
N SER A 522 -21.48 25.93 -18.10
CA SER A 522 -22.03 25.21 -16.94
C SER A 522 -21.35 23.85 -16.82
N ALA A 523 -21.15 23.37 -15.59
CA ALA A 523 -20.76 21.98 -15.36
C ALA A 523 -21.75 20.98 -15.98
N LEU A 524 -23.00 21.39 -16.25
CA LEU A 524 -23.98 20.56 -16.96
C LEU A 524 -23.52 20.15 -18.36
N LYS A 525 -22.78 21.02 -19.06
CA LYS A 525 -22.19 20.73 -20.38
C LYS A 525 -21.28 19.50 -20.28
N LEU A 526 -20.32 19.57 -19.36
CA LEU A 526 -19.35 18.51 -19.10
C LEU A 526 -20.03 17.23 -18.58
N PHE A 527 -21.02 17.38 -17.70
CA PHE A 527 -21.77 16.25 -17.16
C PHE A 527 -22.47 15.44 -18.28
N ASN A 528 -23.12 16.13 -19.22
CA ASN A 528 -23.83 15.50 -20.32
C ASN A 528 -22.86 14.90 -21.37
N GLU A 529 -21.77 15.59 -21.69
CA GLU A 529 -20.78 15.13 -22.66
C GLU A 529 -20.00 13.91 -22.19
N HIS A 530 -19.81 13.77 -20.87
CA HIS A 530 -19.04 12.71 -20.26
C HIS A 530 -19.89 11.79 -19.37
N ALA A 531 -21.12 11.46 -19.79
CA ALA A 531 -22.08 10.72 -18.97
C ALA A 531 -21.56 9.35 -18.45
N GLU A 532 -20.81 8.57 -19.25
CA GLU A 532 -20.20 7.32 -18.79
C GLU A 532 -19.14 7.56 -17.70
N LEU A 533 -18.32 8.62 -17.87
CA LEU A 533 -17.32 9.02 -16.88
C LEU A 533 -17.99 9.48 -15.57
N MET A 534 -19.10 10.23 -15.65
CA MET A 534 -19.87 10.63 -14.47
C MET A 534 -20.42 9.42 -13.73
N LEU A 535 -20.94 8.42 -14.45
CA LEU A 535 -21.44 7.18 -13.85
C LEU A 535 -20.31 6.38 -13.19
N GLU A 536 -19.15 6.26 -13.84
CA GLU A 536 -17.97 5.56 -13.29
C GLU A 536 -17.47 6.18 -11.99
N TYR A 537 -17.47 7.52 -11.92
CA TYR A 537 -17.03 8.27 -10.76
C TYR A 537 -18.16 8.53 -9.75
N ASP A 538 -19.37 7.99 -9.96
CA ASP A 538 -20.58 8.23 -9.15
C ASP A 538 -20.80 9.73 -8.89
N ILE A 539 -20.83 10.51 -9.98
CA ILE A 539 -21.22 11.92 -9.99
C ILE A 539 -22.65 11.97 -10.53
N ARG A 540 -23.58 12.53 -9.73
CA ARG A 540 -25.01 12.38 -9.97
C ARG A 540 -25.65 13.56 -10.70
N ASP A 541 -25.03 14.73 -10.65
CA ASP A 541 -25.53 15.95 -11.31
C ASP A 541 -24.41 16.99 -11.55
N GLU A 542 -24.78 18.10 -12.20
CA GLU A 542 -23.86 19.20 -12.51
C GLU A 542 -23.33 19.92 -11.27
N TYR A 543 -24.06 19.88 -10.15
CA TYR A 543 -23.67 20.57 -8.92
C TYR A 543 -22.57 19.79 -8.20
N GLU A 544 -22.71 18.46 -8.13
CA GLU A 544 -21.67 17.56 -7.65
C GLU A 544 -20.40 17.69 -8.49
N LEU A 545 -20.53 17.70 -9.82
CA LEU A 545 -19.39 17.87 -10.71
C LEU A 545 -18.69 19.20 -10.46
N HIS A 546 -19.44 20.31 -10.43
CA HIS A 546 -18.88 21.63 -10.14
C HIS A 546 -18.19 21.68 -8.77
N ASN A 547 -18.80 21.09 -7.73
CA ASN A 547 -18.24 21.07 -6.39
C ASN A 547 -16.95 20.24 -6.32
N LEU A 548 -16.91 19.10 -7.02
CA LEU A 548 -15.72 18.27 -7.12
C LEU A 548 -14.60 19.01 -7.85
N LEU A 549 -14.86 19.53 -9.05
CA LEU A 549 -13.88 20.25 -9.87
C LEU A 549 -13.26 21.42 -9.10
N LYS A 550 -14.07 22.17 -8.35
CA LYS A 550 -13.58 23.24 -7.48
C LYS A 550 -12.56 22.78 -6.42
N LYS A 551 -12.58 21.50 -6.03
CA LYS A 551 -11.69 20.92 -5.01
C LYS A 551 -10.45 20.27 -5.61
N ILE A 552 -10.56 19.68 -6.81
CA ILE A 552 -9.48 18.91 -7.43
C ILE A 552 -8.68 19.70 -8.46
N CYS A 553 -9.26 20.73 -9.08
CA CYS A 553 -8.53 21.62 -10.00
C CYS A 553 -7.65 22.58 -9.19
N THR A 554 -6.36 22.25 -9.04
CA THR A 554 -5.41 23.08 -8.31
C THR A 554 -5.06 24.35 -9.08
N GLU A 555 -4.83 25.47 -8.39
CA GLU A 555 -4.42 26.73 -9.03
C GLU A 555 -3.10 26.62 -9.81
N GLN A 556 -2.25 25.65 -9.47
CA GLN A 556 -0.98 25.41 -10.16
C GLN A 556 -1.17 24.76 -11.53
N GLU A 557 -2.08 23.79 -11.64
CA GLU A 557 -2.31 23.04 -12.89
C GLU A 557 -3.39 23.69 -13.76
N TYR A 558 -4.34 24.41 -13.15
CA TYR A 558 -5.52 25.00 -13.79
C TYR A 558 -5.67 26.49 -13.48
N SER A 559 -4.60 27.27 -13.65
CA SER A 559 -4.57 28.71 -13.31
C SER A 559 -5.61 29.56 -14.05
N ASN A 560 -6.08 29.08 -15.20
CA ASN A 560 -7.05 29.77 -16.05
C ASN A 560 -8.50 29.31 -15.80
N VAL A 561 -8.75 28.40 -14.83
CA VAL A 561 -10.09 27.91 -14.53
C VAL A 561 -10.60 28.58 -13.26
N ARG A 562 -11.83 29.11 -13.31
CA ARG A 562 -12.50 29.74 -12.16
C ARG A 562 -13.88 29.14 -11.95
N PHE A 563 -14.27 29.05 -10.68
CA PHE A 563 -15.56 28.50 -10.24
C PHE A 563 -16.39 29.59 -9.55
N PRO A 564 -17.08 30.46 -10.32
CA PRO A 564 -17.91 31.54 -9.79
C PRO A 564 -19.19 30.98 -9.11
N ARG A 565 -20.38 31.40 -9.57
CA ARG A 565 -21.63 30.91 -9.01
C ARG A 565 -21.93 29.53 -9.57
N MET A 566 -22.01 28.53 -8.69
CA MET A 566 -22.38 27.16 -9.06
C MET A 566 -23.69 27.13 -9.86
N PRO A 567 -23.78 26.37 -10.98
CA PRO A 567 -22.77 25.43 -11.50
C PRO A 567 -21.87 26.00 -12.62
N THR A 568 -21.66 27.32 -12.70
CA THR A 568 -20.85 27.97 -13.75
C THR A 568 -19.34 27.77 -13.54
N ILE A 569 -18.62 27.56 -14.64
CA ILE A 569 -17.17 27.44 -14.76
C ILE A 569 -16.69 28.44 -15.82
N GLU A 570 -15.67 29.22 -15.51
CA GLU A 570 -15.04 30.17 -16.44
C GLU A 570 -13.64 29.67 -16.82
N PHE A 571 -13.31 29.74 -18.10
CA PHE A 571 -11.99 29.42 -18.64
C PHE A 571 -11.39 30.68 -19.25
N GLY A 572 -10.19 31.09 -18.79
CA GLY A 572 -9.51 32.30 -19.26
C GLY A 572 -10.23 33.58 -18.86
N HIS A 573 -10.50 34.44 -19.86
CA HIS A 573 -11.16 35.73 -19.72
C HIS A 573 -12.43 35.78 -20.58
N PRO A 574 -13.51 35.07 -20.17
CA PRO A 574 -14.71 34.99 -20.98
C PRO A 574 -15.39 36.35 -21.13
N ASP A 575 -15.82 36.64 -22.36
CA ASP A 575 -16.73 37.74 -22.69
C ASP A 575 -18.09 37.14 -23.05
N ARG A 576 -19.02 37.17 -22.09
CA ARG A 576 -20.36 36.60 -22.26
C ARG A 576 -21.14 37.26 -23.40
N ASP A 577 -21.03 38.58 -23.56
CA ASP A 577 -21.78 39.28 -24.60
C ASP A 577 -21.25 38.91 -25.99
N GLN A 578 -19.93 38.80 -26.12
CA GLN A 578 -19.29 38.30 -27.33
C GLN A 578 -19.68 36.83 -27.60
N GLN A 579 -19.67 35.96 -26.58
CA GLN A 579 -20.07 34.55 -26.69
C GLN A 579 -21.53 34.39 -27.15
N VAL A 580 -22.45 35.21 -26.62
CA VAL A 580 -23.85 35.28 -27.07
C VAL A 580 -23.94 35.75 -28.52
N MET A 581 -23.20 36.80 -28.88
CA MET A 581 -23.18 37.35 -30.23
C MET A 581 -22.60 36.37 -31.26
N ASP A 582 -21.52 35.67 -30.92
CA ASP A 582 -20.88 34.67 -31.77
C ASP A 582 -21.82 33.50 -32.03
N LEU A 583 -22.52 33.01 -31.00
CA LEU A 583 -23.56 31.99 -31.20
C LEU A 583 -24.68 32.52 -32.09
N LEU A 584 -25.11 33.77 -31.90
CA LEU A 584 -26.17 34.36 -32.71
C LEU A 584 -25.79 34.47 -34.19
N LEU A 585 -24.58 34.93 -34.49
CA LEU A 585 -24.02 35.00 -35.84
C LEU A 585 -24.00 33.64 -36.55
N SER A 586 -23.84 32.55 -35.78
CA SER A 586 -23.80 31.19 -36.33
C SER A 586 -25.18 30.60 -36.65
N CYS A 587 -26.25 31.08 -36.02
CA CYS A 587 -27.57 30.45 -36.09
C CYS A 587 -28.73 31.37 -36.49
N ALA A 588 -28.52 32.68 -36.63
CA ALA A 588 -29.53 33.58 -37.16
C ALA A 588 -29.87 33.26 -38.63
N PRO A 589 -31.15 33.33 -39.05
CA PRO A 589 -32.31 33.72 -38.25
C PRO A 589 -32.83 32.60 -37.32
N ILE A 590 -33.12 32.94 -36.07
CA ILE A 590 -33.56 31.98 -35.04
C ILE A 590 -34.57 32.63 -34.09
N SER A 591 -35.58 31.88 -33.63
CA SER A 591 -36.51 32.41 -32.63
C SER A 591 -35.83 32.62 -31.28
N LYS A 592 -36.39 33.50 -30.46
CA LYS A 592 -35.84 33.80 -29.14
C LYS A 592 -35.72 32.55 -28.25
N GLU A 593 -36.77 31.73 -28.20
CA GLU A 593 -36.80 30.49 -27.43
C GLU A 593 -35.81 29.46 -27.98
N ALA A 594 -35.74 29.30 -29.31
CA ALA A 594 -34.82 28.36 -29.94
C ALA A 594 -33.36 28.77 -29.73
N PHE A 595 -33.07 30.08 -29.70
CA PHE A 595 -31.74 30.59 -29.37
C PHE A 595 -31.34 30.24 -27.94
N ALA A 596 -32.25 30.44 -26.96
CA ALA A 596 -31.97 30.10 -25.57
C ALA A 596 -31.75 28.59 -25.36
N GLN A 597 -32.52 27.74 -26.06
CA GLN A 597 -32.29 26.29 -26.07
C GLN A 597 -30.92 25.94 -26.66
N ARG A 598 -30.56 26.57 -27.78
CA ARG A 598 -29.27 26.35 -28.43
C ARG A 598 -28.09 26.80 -27.56
N TYR A 599 -28.25 27.87 -26.79
CA TYR A 599 -27.26 28.31 -25.79
C TYR A 599 -27.12 27.29 -24.65
N GLU A 600 -28.22 26.68 -24.19
CA GLU A 600 -28.17 25.59 -23.20
C GLU A 600 -27.45 24.35 -23.74
N GLU A 601 -27.72 23.94 -24.97
CA GLU A 601 -27.03 22.81 -25.61
C GLU A 601 -25.52 23.05 -25.78
N GLU A 602 -25.16 24.28 -26.18
CA GLU A 602 -23.77 24.62 -26.47
C GLU A 602 -22.95 24.84 -25.21
N TYR A 603 -23.50 25.52 -24.20
CA TYR A 603 -22.73 25.97 -23.03
C TYR A 603 -23.24 25.39 -21.69
N GLY A 604 -24.32 24.62 -21.70
CA GLY A 604 -24.92 23.99 -20.51
C GLY A 604 -25.69 24.96 -19.60
N ILE A 605 -25.80 26.24 -19.95
CA ILE A 605 -26.53 27.24 -19.16
C ILE A 605 -28.03 27.12 -19.45
N LYS A 606 -28.84 26.84 -18.43
CA LYS A 606 -30.29 26.61 -18.59
C LYS A 606 -30.97 27.71 -19.41
N ALA A 607 -31.79 27.33 -20.40
CA ALA A 607 -32.47 28.24 -21.31
C ALA A 607 -33.30 29.30 -20.56
N GLY A 608 -33.94 28.92 -19.44
CA GLY A 608 -34.65 29.88 -18.58
C GLY A 608 -33.74 30.95 -17.97
N SER A 609 -32.51 30.60 -17.59
CA SER A 609 -31.50 31.55 -17.11
C SER A 609 -30.96 32.45 -18.21
N VAL A 610 -30.76 31.91 -19.42
CA VAL A 610 -30.36 32.65 -20.62
C VAL A 610 -31.43 33.69 -20.96
N MET A 611 -32.70 33.27 -21.06
CA MET A 611 -33.85 34.13 -21.35
C MET A 611 -33.98 35.29 -20.36
N ALA A 612 -33.68 35.04 -19.08
CA ALA A 612 -33.80 36.03 -18.03
C ALA A 612 -32.63 37.02 -17.98
N ASN A 613 -31.41 36.60 -18.31
CA ASN A 613 -30.20 37.36 -17.96
C ASN A 613 -29.23 37.65 -19.11
N TYR A 614 -29.24 36.89 -20.22
CA TYR A 614 -28.14 36.92 -21.21
C TYR A 614 -28.51 37.65 -22.51
N LEU A 615 -29.80 37.73 -22.86
CA LEU A 615 -30.23 38.21 -24.18
C LEU A 615 -30.19 39.74 -24.37
N GLY A 616 -29.81 40.50 -23.34
CA GLY A 616 -29.83 41.96 -23.37
C GLY A 616 -28.93 42.55 -24.46
N CYS A 617 -27.75 41.98 -24.69
CA CYS A 617 -26.75 42.45 -25.64
C CYS A 617 -27.16 42.28 -27.12
N ILE A 618 -28.09 41.36 -27.42
CA ILE A 618 -28.55 41.08 -28.79
C ILE A 618 -29.95 41.62 -29.10
N THR A 619 -30.54 42.41 -28.21
CA THR A 619 -31.90 42.98 -28.37
C THR A 619 -32.06 43.76 -29.68
N ALA A 620 -30.99 44.40 -30.16
CA ALA A 620 -31.01 45.18 -31.41
C ALA A 620 -31.28 44.35 -32.67
N TYR A 621 -31.06 43.03 -32.62
CA TYR A 621 -31.26 42.11 -33.75
C TYR A 621 -32.63 41.43 -33.72
N LEU A 622 -33.47 41.72 -32.72
CA LEU A 622 -34.76 41.08 -32.55
C LEU A 622 -35.82 41.76 -33.44
N ASP A 623 -36.34 41.01 -34.41
CA ASP A 623 -37.46 41.41 -35.27
C ASP A 623 -38.68 40.52 -34.98
N GLY A 624 -39.66 41.09 -34.29
CA GLY A 624 -40.77 40.35 -33.72
C GLY A 624 -40.28 39.36 -32.65
N ASP A 625 -40.35 38.06 -32.96
CA ASP A 625 -39.93 36.97 -32.08
C ASP A 625 -38.68 36.22 -32.60
N THR A 626 -38.05 36.76 -33.65
CA THR A 626 -36.93 36.13 -34.36
C THR A 626 -35.76 37.07 -34.43
N TYR A 627 -34.59 36.61 -34.02
CA TYR A 627 -33.36 37.35 -34.25
C TYR A 627 -32.96 37.24 -35.73
N ARG A 628 -32.64 38.38 -36.36
CA ARG A 628 -32.20 38.46 -37.76
C ARG A 628 -30.94 39.32 -37.87
N ILE A 629 -29.97 38.84 -38.65
CA ILE A 629 -28.74 39.57 -38.97
C ILE A 629 -28.62 39.68 -40.49
N ASP A 630 -28.54 40.91 -41.00
CA ASP A 630 -28.22 41.17 -42.40
C ASP A 630 -26.80 40.69 -42.69
N SER A 631 -26.69 39.54 -43.35
CA SER A 631 -25.43 38.84 -43.58
C SER A 631 -24.83 39.25 -44.94
N PRO A 632 -23.66 39.93 -44.99
CA PRO A 632 -23.05 40.29 -46.25
C PRO A 632 -22.53 39.05 -46.98
N ALA A 633 -22.69 39.03 -48.31
CA ALA A 633 -22.26 37.91 -49.13
C ALA A 633 -20.74 37.93 -49.35
N MET A 634 -20.09 36.79 -49.11
CA MET A 634 -18.68 36.58 -49.46
C MET A 634 -18.52 36.56 -50.99
N SER A 635 -17.47 37.21 -51.51
CA SER A 635 -17.21 37.19 -52.96
C SER A 635 -16.83 35.79 -53.46
N ASP A 636 -17.23 35.43 -54.68
CA ASP A 636 -16.98 34.12 -55.28
C ASP A 636 -15.49 33.73 -55.28
N ALA A 637 -14.60 34.69 -55.52
CA ALA A 637 -13.16 34.48 -55.52
C ALA A 637 -12.60 34.13 -54.11
N MET A 638 -13.17 34.72 -53.06
CA MET A 638 -12.83 34.39 -51.67
C MET A 638 -13.38 33.03 -51.28
N SER A 639 -14.64 32.74 -51.64
CA SER A 639 -15.27 31.45 -51.35
C SER A 639 -14.54 30.29 -52.03
N GLN A 640 -14.10 30.44 -53.28
CA GLN A 640 -13.32 29.41 -53.98
C GLN A 640 -11.96 29.16 -53.30
N LYS A 641 -11.26 30.21 -52.86
CA LYS A 641 -10.00 30.05 -52.13
C LYS A 641 -10.20 29.35 -50.80
N LEU A 642 -11.17 29.79 -50.00
CA LEU A 642 -11.44 29.20 -48.70
C LEU A 642 -11.89 27.74 -48.82
N LYS A 643 -12.74 27.43 -49.80
CA LYS A 643 -13.12 26.05 -50.13
C LYS A 643 -11.94 25.17 -50.55
N GLY A 644 -10.91 25.77 -51.16
CA GLY A 644 -9.66 25.10 -51.51
C GLY A 644 -8.79 24.73 -50.30
N GLU A 645 -8.93 25.40 -49.16
CA GLU A 645 -8.21 25.05 -47.92
C GLU A 645 -9.01 24.09 -47.03
N LEU A 646 -10.35 24.13 -47.09
CA LEU A 646 -11.24 23.26 -46.32
C LEU A 646 -11.44 21.89 -47.00
N GLN A 647 -10.46 20.98 -46.84
CA GLN A 647 -10.44 19.65 -47.45
C GLN A 647 -11.07 18.53 -46.60
N ASP A 648 -11.17 18.70 -45.28
CA ASP A 648 -11.75 17.71 -44.38
C ASP A 648 -13.28 17.77 -44.39
N ASP A 649 -13.91 16.67 -43.99
CA ASP A 649 -15.36 16.59 -43.87
C ASP A 649 -15.91 17.22 -42.59
N PHE A 650 -15.03 17.52 -41.63
CA PHE A 650 -15.38 18.03 -40.32
C PHE A 650 -14.42 19.12 -39.90
N TYR A 651 -15.00 20.21 -39.41
CA TYR A 651 -14.28 21.32 -38.80
C TYR A 651 -15.08 21.86 -37.64
N LEU A 652 -14.40 22.29 -36.58
CA LEU A 652 -15.00 23.20 -35.61
C LEU A 652 -15.27 24.55 -36.28
N LEU A 653 -16.31 25.26 -35.84
CA LEU A 653 -16.56 26.62 -36.30
C LEU A 653 -15.36 27.53 -36.01
N SER A 654 -14.74 27.36 -34.84
CA SER A 654 -13.52 28.09 -34.46
C SER A 654 -12.33 27.82 -35.41
N GLU A 655 -12.17 26.59 -35.89
CA GLU A 655 -11.14 26.23 -36.88
C GLU A 655 -11.39 26.95 -38.20
N ILE A 656 -12.63 26.97 -38.69
CA ILE A 656 -12.99 27.71 -39.92
C ILE A 656 -12.74 29.21 -39.74
N HIS A 657 -13.12 29.78 -38.60
CA HIS A 657 -12.85 31.19 -38.30
C HIS A 657 -11.34 31.49 -38.28
N ALA A 658 -10.53 30.63 -37.67
CA ALA A 658 -9.08 30.79 -37.64
C ALA A 658 -8.45 30.68 -39.04
N ILE A 659 -8.87 29.70 -39.85
CA ILE A 659 -8.43 29.53 -41.24
C ILE A 659 -8.79 30.79 -42.05
N TYR A 660 -10.03 31.27 -41.92
CA TYR A 660 -10.48 32.48 -42.60
C TYR A 660 -9.67 33.72 -42.21
N GLN A 661 -9.43 33.94 -40.91
CA GLN A 661 -8.63 35.07 -40.42
C GLN A 661 -7.19 35.01 -40.92
N ASN A 662 -6.59 33.81 -40.96
CA ASN A 662 -5.22 33.63 -41.46
C ASN A 662 -5.13 33.88 -42.96
N MET A 663 -6.12 33.45 -43.74
CA MET A 663 -6.16 33.65 -45.19
C MET A 663 -6.50 35.08 -45.60
N PHE A 664 -7.35 35.75 -44.81
CA PHE A 664 -7.85 37.09 -45.12
C PHE A 664 -7.75 38.04 -43.90
N PRO A 665 -6.53 38.43 -43.47
CA PRO A 665 -6.34 39.18 -42.22
C PRO A 665 -7.06 40.54 -42.15
N ASN A 666 -7.31 41.15 -43.32
CA ASN A 666 -7.93 42.46 -43.45
C ASN A 666 -9.39 42.40 -43.94
N ALA A 667 -9.97 41.21 -44.11
CA ALA A 667 -11.35 41.07 -44.57
C ALA A 667 -12.35 41.22 -43.41
N ASP A 668 -13.54 41.72 -43.74
CA ASP A 668 -14.62 41.83 -42.76
C ASP A 668 -15.00 40.44 -42.24
N ARG A 669 -15.06 40.31 -40.90
CA ARG A 669 -15.41 39.07 -40.21
C ARG A 669 -16.86 38.67 -40.45
N SER A 670 -17.74 39.63 -40.71
CA SER A 670 -19.17 39.39 -40.98
C SER A 670 -19.44 38.63 -42.28
N LEU A 671 -18.45 38.56 -43.19
CA LEU A 671 -18.54 37.80 -44.45
C LEU A 671 -18.51 36.27 -44.23
N LEU A 672 -17.92 35.80 -43.13
CA LEU A 672 -17.98 34.40 -42.73
C LEU A 672 -19.17 34.19 -41.79
N ASN A 673 -20.35 34.02 -42.38
CA ASN A 673 -21.63 33.79 -41.71
C ASN A 673 -22.24 32.45 -42.13
N SER A 674 -23.38 32.07 -41.54
CA SER A 674 -24.04 30.79 -41.81
C SER A 674 -24.35 30.58 -43.29
N TYR A 675 -24.74 31.64 -44.01
CA TYR A 675 -25.00 31.57 -45.45
C TYR A 675 -23.72 31.24 -46.25
N SER A 676 -22.61 31.93 -45.94
CA SER A 676 -21.31 31.67 -46.57
C SER A 676 -20.82 30.23 -46.28
N ILE A 677 -20.96 29.73 -45.05
CA ILE A 677 -20.55 28.36 -44.67
C ILE A 677 -21.37 27.29 -45.41
N ILE A 678 -22.69 27.49 -45.54
CA ILE A 678 -23.55 26.59 -46.32
C ILE A 678 -23.11 26.57 -47.79
N ASN A 679 -22.79 27.73 -48.37
CA ASN A 679 -22.30 27.82 -49.75
C ASN A 679 -20.91 27.21 -49.97
N LEU A 680 -20.08 27.11 -48.93
CA LEU A 680 -18.82 26.36 -48.97
C LEU A 680 -19.06 24.84 -49.09
N GLY A 681 -20.28 24.38 -48.80
CA GLY A 681 -20.69 22.98 -48.90
C GLY A 681 -20.71 22.27 -47.56
N PHE A 682 -21.05 22.98 -46.48
CA PHE A 682 -21.14 22.41 -45.14
C PHE A 682 -22.55 22.57 -44.53
N ARG A 683 -22.93 21.61 -43.68
CA ARG A 683 -24.07 21.69 -42.77
C ARG A 683 -23.58 22.16 -41.40
N ILE A 684 -24.27 23.13 -40.83
CA ILE A 684 -23.88 23.77 -39.57
C ILE A 684 -24.58 23.06 -38.41
N TYR A 685 -23.79 22.71 -37.40
CA TYR A 685 -24.23 22.22 -36.09
C TYR A 685 -23.83 23.22 -35.01
N SER A 686 -23.99 22.88 -33.73
CA SER A 686 -23.89 23.84 -32.63
C SER A 686 -22.51 24.53 -32.56
N ASN A 687 -21.42 23.77 -32.65
CA ASN A 687 -20.04 24.29 -32.68
C ASN A 687 -19.14 23.70 -33.77
N TYR A 688 -19.68 22.86 -34.63
CA TYR A 688 -18.95 22.23 -35.72
C TYR A 688 -19.77 22.24 -37.00
N VAL A 689 -19.10 21.93 -38.10
CA VAL A 689 -19.72 21.72 -39.39
C VAL A 689 -19.34 20.37 -39.96
N VAL A 690 -20.24 19.81 -40.74
CA VAL A 690 -20.03 18.55 -41.46
C VAL A 690 -20.28 18.79 -42.94
N SER A 691 -19.46 18.19 -43.80
CA SER A 691 -19.63 18.29 -45.25
C SER A 691 -21.06 17.94 -45.68
N SER A 692 -21.65 18.77 -46.55
CA SER A 692 -23.01 18.58 -47.06
C SER A 692 -23.20 17.31 -47.88
N LYS A 693 -22.12 16.57 -48.17
CA LYS A 693 -22.18 15.24 -48.76
C LYS A 693 -22.91 14.23 -47.87
N TYR A 694 -22.93 14.45 -46.56
CA TYR A 694 -23.75 13.70 -45.61
C TYR A 694 -25.06 14.45 -45.35
N HIS A 695 -26.17 13.73 -45.15
CA HIS A 695 -27.47 14.32 -44.78
C HIS A 695 -27.50 14.79 -43.33
N SER A 696 -26.68 14.21 -42.46
CA SER A 696 -26.60 14.61 -41.05
C SER A 696 -25.22 14.35 -40.41
N ALA A 697 -24.94 15.02 -39.29
CA ALA A 697 -23.79 14.70 -38.44
C ALA A 697 -23.85 13.25 -37.92
N VAL A 698 -25.04 12.74 -37.62
CA VAL A 698 -25.25 11.34 -37.25
C VAL A 698 -24.76 10.39 -38.34
N GLU A 699 -25.10 10.67 -39.61
CA GLU A 699 -24.63 9.88 -40.75
C GLU A 699 -23.12 9.97 -40.92
N TYR A 700 -22.54 11.15 -40.75
CA TYR A 700 -21.08 11.33 -40.81
C TYR A 700 -20.33 10.54 -39.72
N PHE A 701 -20.76 10.64 -38.46
CA PHE A 701 -20.11 9.91 -37.38
C PHE A 701 -20.32 8.39 -37.50
N LYS A 702 -21.47 7.95 -38.03
CA LYS A 702 -21.67 6.55 -38.41
C LYS A 702 -20.71 6.13 -39.50
N HIS A 703 -20.52 6.92 -40.54
CA HIS A 703 -19.53 6.65 -41.59
C HIS A 703 -18.11 6.52 -41.00
N LEU A 704 -17.70 7.41 -40.09
CA LEU A 704 -16.39 7.28 -39.40
C LEU A 704 -16.24 5.98 -38.59
N LEU A 705 -17.30 5.55 -37.91
CA LEU A 705 -17.28 4.39 -37.02
C LEU A 705 -17.55 3.05 -37.73
N LEU A 706 -18.20 3.09 -38.90
CA LEU A 706 -18.71 1.89 -39.55
C LEU A 706 -18.06 1.60 -40.91
N ASP A 707 -17.38 2.54 -41.57
CA ASP A 707 -16.84 2.30 -42.91
C ASP A 707 -15.67 1.31 -42.92
N GLN A 708 -14.87 1.27 -41.85
CA GLN A 708 -13.76 0.33 -41.69
C GLN A 708 -14.18 -0.84 -40.79
N ASP A 709 -13.60 -2.02 -41.03
CA ASP A 709 -13.86 -3.21 -40.21
C ASP A 709 -13.31 -3.04 -38.79
N ILE A 710 -12.21 -2.30 -38.66
CA ILE A 710 -11.56 -1.97 -37.40
C ILE A 710 -11.35 -0.46 -37.36
N VAL A 711 -11.80 0.16 -36.28
CA VAL A 711 -11.67 1.61 -36.04
C VAL A 711 -10.90 1.84 -34.76
N ASP A 712 -9.80 2.58 -34.86
CA ASP A 712 -9.04 3.08 -33.72
C ASP A 712 -9.40 4.55 -33.49
N ILE A 713 -10.25 4.82 -32.51
CA ILE A 713 -10.72 6.20 -32.26
C ILE A 713 -9.64 7.05 -31.58
N SER A 714 -8.57 6.44 -31.04
CA SER A 714 -7.46 7.19 -30.45
C SER A 714 -6.69 8.03 -31.49
N ALA A 715 -6.83 7.67 -32.78
CA ALA A 715 -6.27 8.41 -33.90
C ALA A 715 -7.15 9.58 -34.37
N PHE A 716 -8.39 9.69 -33.88
CA PHE A 716 -9.31 10.76 -34.29
C PHE A 716 -8.91 12.10 -33.64
N LYS A 717 -9.25 13.20 -34.32
CA LYS A 717 -9.08 14.54 -33.75
C LYS A 717 -9.87 14.63 -32.43
N LYS A 718 -9.27 15.18 -31.38
CA LYS A 718 -9.94 15.39 -30.08
C LYS A 718 -11.28 16.13 -30.22
N SER A 719 -11.37 17.08 -31.15
CA SER A 719 -12.60 17.82 -31.47
C SER A 719 -13.76 16.96 -31.96
N ILE A 720 -13.47 15.83 -32.61
CA ILE A 720 -14.49 14.84 -32.98
C ILE A 720 -14.92 14.05 -31.73
N LEU A 721 -13.95 13.59 -30.95
CA LEU A 721 -14.20 12.77 -29.75
C LEU A 721 -14.98 13.51 -28.67
N SER A 722 -14.83 14.84 -28.57
CA SER A 722 -15.56 15.69 -27.63
C SER A 722 -16.97 16.05 -28.11
N THR A 723 -17.36 15.70 -29.34
CA THR A 723 -18.68 16.03 -29.87
C THR A 723 -19.76 15.12 -29.26
N VAL A 724 -20.78 15.70 -28.61
CA VAL A 724 -21.95 14.98 -28.05
C VAL A 724 -22.55 13.98 -29.05
N THR A 725 -22.71 14.39 -30.31
CA THR A 725 -23.27 13.54 -31.36
C THR A 725 -22.38 12.33 -31.67
N PHE A 726 -21.06 12.49 -31.68
CA PHE A 726 -20.13 11.37 -31.86
C PHE A 726 -20.25 10.39 -30.69
N THR A 727 -20.11 10.88 -29.46
CA THR A 727 -20.18 10.07 -28.24
C THR A 727 -21.50 9.30 -28.12
N SER A 728 -22.62 9.96 -28.40
CA SER A 728 -23.93 9.30 -28.40
C SER A 728 -24.08 8.25 -29.51
N GLN A 729 -23.51 8.46 -30.71
CA GLN A 729 -23.50 7.42 -31.74
C GLN A 729 -22.60 6.24 -31.36
N LEU A 730 -21.43 6.50 -30.77
CA LEU A 730 -20.52 5.46 -30.30
C LEU A 730 -21.21 4.55 -29.27
N TYR A 731 -21.85 5.13 -28.25
CA TYR A 731 -22.57 4.37 -27.22
C TYR A 731 -23.74 3.59 -27.79
N LYS A 732 -24.53 4.21 -28.68
CA LYS A 732 -25.65 3.54 -29.32
C LYS A 732 -25.20 2.33 -30.14
N LEU A 733 -24.11 2.45 -30.90
CA LEU A 733 -23.59 1.37 -31.72
C LEU A 733 -23.00 0.22 -30.89
N ARG A 734 -22.39 0.52 -29.73
CA ARG A 734 -21.96 -0.48 -28.73
C ARG A 734 -23.15 -1.24 -28.16
N GLU A 735 -24.17 -0.53 -27.68
CA GLU A 735 -25.40 -1.11 -27.10
C GLU A 735 -26.15 -1.98 -28.13
N GLU A 736 -26.20 -1.55 -29.38
CA GLU A 736 -26.78 -2.31 -30.49
C GLU A 736 -25.91 -3.48 -30.97
N MET A 737 -24.71 -3.68 -30.38
CA MET A 737 -23.69 -4.65 -30.78
C MET A 737 -23.31 -4.54 -32.27
N GLU A 738 -23.38 -3.33 -32.84
CA GLU A 738 -22.90 -3.06 -34.21
C GLU A 738 -21.37 -2.95 -34.22
N ILE A 739 -20.79 -2.45 -33.12
CA ILE A 739 -19.36 -2.41 -32.88
C ILE A 739 -19.07 -2.99 -31.50
N VAL A 740 -17.92 -3.65 -31.35
CA VAL A 740 -17.46 -4.18 -30.05
C VAL A 740 -16.06 -3.68 -29.77
N GLU A 741 -15.81 -3.18 -28.56
CA GLU A 741 -14.48 -2.78 -28.14
C GLU A 741 -13.64 -4.02 -27.79
N PHE A 742 -12.62 -4.32 -28.60
CA PHE A 742 -11.77 -5.51 -28.42
C PHE A 742 -10.41 -5.18 -27.78
N ALA A 743 -10.02 -3.91 -27.80
CA ALA A 743 -8.88 -3.35 -27.08
C ALA A 743 -9.17 -1.88 -26.76
N PRO A 744 -8.44 -1.22 -25.84
CA PRO A 744 -8.74 0.15 -25.44
C PRO A 744 -8.86 1.11 -26.65
N GLN A 745 -10.02 1.76 -26.79
CA GLN A 745 -10.36 2.68 -27.89
C GLN A 745 -10.33 2.07 -29.31
N LYS A 746 -10.32 0.74 -29.41
CA LYS A 746 -10.31 0.01 -30.67
C LYS A 746 -11.57 -0.84 -30.80
N TYR A 747 -12.31 -0.57 -31.87
CA TYR A 747 -13.61 -1.17 -32.13
C TYR A 747 -13.54 -2.04 -33.36
N ILE A 748 -14.17 -3.21 -33.29
CA ILE A 748 -14.38 -4.11 -34.43
C ILE A 748 -15.85 -4.07 -34.81
N HIS A 749 -16.11 -3.91 -36.11
CA HIS A 749 -17.46 -3.89 -36.66
C HIS A 749 -18.05 -5.30 -36.71
N ILE A 750 -19.34 -5.43 -36.44
CA ILE A 750 -20.04 -6.73 -36.40
C ILE A 750 -19.91 -7.50 -37.71
N ARG A 751 -19.99 -6.85 -38.86
CA ARG A 751 -19.77 -7.48 -40.18
C ARG A 751 -18.46 -8.27 -40.25
N LYS A 752 -17.37 -7.79 -39.62
CA LYS A 752 -16.08 -8.48 -39.60
C LYS A 752 -16.12 -9.72 -38.71
N LEU A 753 -16.82 -9.62 -37.59
CA LEU A 753 -17.10 -10.74 -36.70
C LEU A 753 -18.01 -11.78 -37.39
N SER A 754 -19.00 -11.35 -38.17
CA SER A 754 -19.89 -12.21 -38.94
C SER A 754 -19.14 -13.03 -40.00
N GLU A 755 -18.09 -12.50 -40.63
CA GLU A 755 -17.23 -13.27 -41.54
C GLU A 755 -16.56 -14.46 -40.83
N ALA A 756 -16.28 -14.33 -39.54
CA ALA A 756 -15.75 -15.39 -38.69
C ALA A 756 -16.86 -16.27 -38.08
N GLY A 757 -18.15 -16.00 -38.36
CA GLY A 757 -19.29 -16.75 -37.82
C GLY A 757 -19.83 -16.23 -36.48
N ILE A 758 -19.39 -15.06 -36.03
CA ILE A 758 -19.88 -14.41 -34.81
C ILE A 758 -20.96 -13.39 -35.18
N GLU A 759 -22.22 -13.72 -34.89
CA GLU A 759 -23.36 -12.82 -35.10
C GLU A 759 -23.77 -12.09 -33.81
N LYS A 760 -24.53 -10.99 -33.94
CA LYS A 760 -25.08 -10.24 -32.79
C LYS A 760 -25.88 -11.13 -31.84
N ALA A 761 -26.61 -12.10 -32.40
CA ALA A 761 -27.38 -13.06 -31.63
C ALA A 761 -26.47 -13.92 -30.75
N GLY A 762 -25.30 -14.35 -31.26
CA GLY A 762 -24.31 -15.11 -30.51
C GLY A 762 -23.63 -14.30 -29.40
N LEU A 763 -23.40 -13.00 -29.61
CA LEU A 763 -22.91 -12.11 -28.55
C LEU A 763 -23.94 -11.94 -27.41
N LYS A 764 -25.23 -11.82 -27.76
CA LYS A 764 -26.32 -11.76 -26.77
C LYS A 764 -26.56 -13.10 -26.07
N GLU A 765 -26.37 -14.22 -26.78
CA GLU A 765 -26.41 -15.58 -26.22
C GLU A 765 -25.29 -15.76 -25.20
N PHE A 766 -24.06 -15.35 -25.51
CA PHE A 766 -22.94 -15.35 -24.57
C PHE A 766 -23.29 -14.65 -23.25
N CYS A 767 -23.87 -13.44 -23.30
CA CYS A 767 -24.30 -12.74 -22.09
C CYS A 767 -25.36 -13.52 -21.30
N LYS A 768 -26.31 -14.18 -21.97
CA LYS A 768 -27.33 -15.01 -21.32
C LYS A 768 -26.75 -16.28 -20.71
N ASP A 769 -25.78 -16.90 -21.38
CA ASP A 769 -25.12 -18.11 -20.91
C ASP A 769 -24.27 -17.80 -19.67
N VAL A 770 -23.53 -16.69 -19.67
CA VAL A 770 -22.85 -16.19 -18.47
C VAL A 770 -23.87 -15.90 -17.36
N ALA A 771 -24.99 -15.25 -17.68
CA ALA A 771 -26.04 -14.93 -16.71
C ALA A 771 -26.76 -16.16 -16.14
N ALA A 772 -26.75 -17.29 -16.85
CA ALA A 772 -27.29 -18.57 -16.40
C ALA A 772 -26.26 -19.39 -15.61
N TYR A 773 -24.97 -19.16 -15.85
CA TYR A 773 -23.87 -19.82 -15.16
C TYR A 773 -23.57 -19.19 -13.79
N VAL A 774 -23.63 -17.86 -13.70
CA VAL A 774 -23.36 -17.08 -12.47
C VAL A 774 -24.64 -16.87 -11.66
N SER A 775 -24.56 -17.04 -10.34
CA SER A 775 -25.70 -16.86 -9.44
C SER A 775 -26.12 -15.39 -9.33
N GLU A 776 -27.40 -15.12 -9.07
CA GLU A 776 -27.89 -13.74 -8.86
C GLU A 776 -27.13 -13.07 -7.69
N GLY A 777 -26.62 -11.85 -7.92
CA GLY A 777 -25.87 -11.08 -6.94
C GLY A 777 -24.39 -11.47 -6.78
N GLU A 778 -23.92 -12.54 -7.43
CA GLU A 778 -22.54 -13.02 -7.36
C GLU A 778 -21.58 -12.10 -8.14
N TYR A 779 -20.36 -11.95 -7.59
CA TYR A 779 -19.28 -11.17 -8.18
C TYR A 779 -18.43 -12.03 -9.11
N PHE A 780 -18.02 -11.49 -10.25
CA PHE A 780 -17.16 -12.20 -11.19
C PHE A 780 -16.35 -11.24 -12.07
N THR A 781 -15.30 -11.78 -12.70
CA THR A 781 -14.58 -11.18 -13.81
C THR A 781 -14.55 -12.18 -14.97
N VAL A 782 -14.15 -11.76 -16.17
CA VAL A 782 -13.93 -12.71 -17.28
C VAL A 782 -12.89 -13.76 -16.88
N PHE A 783 -11.83 -13.34 -16.19
CA PHE A 783 -10.81 -14.21 -15.63
C PHE A 783 -11.39 -15.24 -14.64
N SER A 784 -12.22 -14.82 -13.68
CA SER A 784 -12.80 -15.75 -12.70
C SER A 784 -13.79 -16.73 -13.34
N LEU A 785 -14.53 -16.30 -14.37
CA LEU A 785 -15.41 -17.16 -15.16
C LEU A 785 -14.63 -18.28 -15.83
N GLN A 786 -13.57 -17.94 -16.56
CA GLN A 786 -12.71 -18.93 -17.24
C GLN A 786 -12.07 -19.87 -16.21
N LYS A 787 -11.58 -19.34 -15.09
CA LYS A 787 -10.99 -20.14 -14.00
C LYS A 787 -11.99 -21.13 -13.40
N SER A 788 -13.25 -20.72 -13.26
CA SER A 788 -14.33 -21.60 -12.77
C SER A 788 -14.75 -22.69 -13.76
N GLY A 789 -14.22 -22.66 -14.99
CA GLY A 789 -14.51 -23.65 -16.03
C GLY A 789 -15.65 -23.25 -16.98
N PHE A 790 -16.09 -21.99 -16.99
CA PHE A 790 -17.01 -21.51 -18.01
C PHE A 790 -16.34 -21.55 -19.38
N VAL A 791 -16.98 -22.22 -20.34
CA VAL A 791 -16.52 -22.32 -21.72
C VAL A 791 -17.68 -21.98 -22.64
N HIS A 792 -17.42 -21.13 -23.62
CA HIS A 792 -18.39 -20.72 -24.63
C HIS A 792 -17.81 -20.89 -26.03
N LYS A 793 -18.70 -21.01 -27.04
CA LYS A 793 -18.29 -21.14 -28.45
C LYS A 793 -17.44 -19.97 -28.95
N LEU A 794 -17.56 -18.80 -28.30
CA LEU A 794 -16.77 -17.62 -28.63
C LEU A 794 -15.29 -17.75 -28.21
N ASP A 795 -14.94 -18.71 -27.36
CA ASP A 795 -13.56 -18.91 -26.91
C ASP A 795 -12.68 -19.50 -28.02
N GLU A 796 -13.28 -20.17 -29.01
CA GLU A 796 -12.59 -20.72 -30.18
C GLU A 796 -11.88 -19.64 -31.02
N PHE A 797 -12.28 -18.37 -30.88
CA PHE A 797 -11.73 -17.25 -31.64
C PHE A 797 -10.54 -16.57 -30.96
N GLY A 798 -10.24 -16.90 -29.69
CA GLY A 798 -9.03 -16.44 -28.99
C GLY A 798 -8.97 -14.94 -28.75
N PHE A 799 -10.10 -14.28 -28.44
CA PHE A 799 -10.09 -12.89 -28.02
C PHE A 799 -9.53 -12.75 -26.59
N ASP A 800 -8.99 -11.57 -26.28
CA ASP A 800 -8.58 -11.23 -24.91
C ASP A 800 -9.81 -10.88 -24.03
N ASP A 801 -9.64 -10.94 -22.71
CA ASP A 801 -10.68 -10.62 -21.71
C ASP A 801 -11.36 -9.27 -21.93
N TRP A 802 -10.64 -8.30 -22.52
CA TRP A 802 -11.19 -6.98 -22.84
C TRP A 802 -12.42 -7.08 -23.74
N PHE A 803 -12.36 -7.91 -24.79
CA PHE A 803 -13.48 -8.13 -25.71
C PHE A 803 -14.71 -8.67 -24.99
N TYR A 804 -14.56 -9.77 -24.25
CA TYR A 804 -15.66 -10.39 -23.51
C TYR A 804 -16.24 -9.44 -22.47
N SER A 805 -15.38 -8.72 -21.75
CA SER A 805 -15.83 -7.74 -20.75
C SER A 805 -16.63 -6.61 -21.39
N SER A 806 -16.28 -6.19 -22.62
CA SER A 806 -17.00 -5.15 -23.34
C SER A 806 -18.36 -5.63 -23.81
N VAL A 807 -18.46 -6.88 -24.27
CA VAL A 807 -19.77 -7.50 -24.61
C VAL A 807 -20.67 -7.60 -23.37
N LEU A 808 -20.12 -8.03 -22.23
CA LEU A 808 -20.88 -8.11 -20.97
C LEU A 808 -21.34 -6.73 -20.46
N ALA A 809 -20.48 -5.72 -20.57
CA ALA A 809 -20.75 -4.36 -20.10
C ALA A 809 -21.97 -3.70 -20.78
N GLU A 810 -22.29 -4.10 -22.02
CA GLU A 810 -23.46 -3.58 -22.74
C GLU A 810 -24.78 -4.25 -22.32
N SER A 811 -24.75 -5.38 -21.62
CA SER A 811 -25.95 -6.09 -21.13
C SER A 811 -26.38 -5.59 -19.75
N LYS A 812 -26.74 -4.30 -19.69
CA LYS A 812 -27.05 -3.55 -18.45
C LYS A 812 -28.27 -4.07 -17.68
N ASP A 813 -29.12 -4.85 -18.34
CA ASP A 813 -30.27 -5.54 -17.73
C ASP A 813 -29.87 -6.82 -16.98
N LEU A 814 -28.72 -7.41 -17.31
CA LEU A 814 -28.23 -8.66 -16.72
C LEU A 814 -27.07 -8.44 -15.75
N PHE A 815 -26.26 -7.42 -15.96
CA PHE A 815 -25.03 -7.20 -15.21
C PHE A 815 -24.83 -5.74 -14.83
N SER A 816 -24.31 -5.55 -13.62
CA SER A 816 -23.72 -4.29 -13.19
C SER A 816 -22.22 -4.47 -13.08
N TYR A 817 -21.44 -3.42 -13.29
CA TYR A 817 -19.99 -3.53 -13.19
C TYR A 817 -19.33 -2.24 -12.71
N ARG A 818 -18.09 -2.38 -12.26
CA ARG A 818 -17.17 -1.27 -12.02
C ARG A 818 -15.81 -1.60 -12.61
N ARG A 819 -15.09 -0.58 -13.09
CA ARG A 819 -13.66 -0.74 -13.42
C ARG A 819 -12.81 -0.91 -12.15
N ALA A 820 -11.86 -1.83 -12.22
CA ALA A 820 -10.88 -2.12 -11.18
C ALA A 820 -9.52 -2.35 -11.86
N GLY A 821 -8.72 -1.28 -11.97
CA GLY A 821 -7.50 -1.29 -12.78
C GLY A 821 -7.81 -1.48 -14.26
N LYS A 822 -7.16 -2.46 -14.92
CA LYS A 822 -7.39 -2.79 -16.33
C LYS A 822 -8.58 -3.73 -16.57
N ASN A 823 -9.23 -4.20 -15.51
CA ASN A 823 -10.30 -5.18 -15.56
C ASN A 823 -11.62 -4.59 -15.08
N ARG A 824 -12.72 -5.32 -15.32
CA ARG A 824 -14.06 -4.98 -14.84
C ARG A 824 -14.51 -6.04 -13.84
N LEU A 825 -14.88 -5.59 -12.63
CA LEU A 825 -15.57 -6.42 -11.65
C LEU A 825 -17.06 -6.33 -11.95
N PHE A 826 -17.66 -7.45 -12.32
CA PHE A 826 -19.08 -7.59 -12.58
C PHE A 826 -19.81 -8.13 -11.36
N ARG A 827 -21.10 -7.83 -11.30
CA ARG A 827 -22.07 -8.43 -10.39
C ARG A 827 -23.31 -8.80 -11.18
N ARG A 828 -23.77 -10.04 -11.02
CA ARG A 828 -24.99 -10.52 -11.69
C ARG A 828 -26.21 -9.79 -11.14
N GLY A 829 -26.99 -9.16 -12.03
CA GLY A 829 -28.18 -8.38 -11.73
C GLY A 829 -27.93 -6.85 -11.74
N THR A 830 -28.95 -6.09 -11.34
CA THR A 830 -28.89 -4.62 -11.26
C THR A 830 -28.57 -4.17 -9.84
N TYR A 831 -27.28 -4.00 -9.54
CA TYR A 831 -26.75 -3.70 -8.22
C TYR A 831 -25.68 -2.61 -8.29
N THR A 832 -25.47 -1.88 -7.20
CA THR A 832 -24.25 -1.11 -7.04
C THR A 832 -23.06 -2.05 -6.86
N VAL A 833 -21.95 -1.77 -7.55
CA VAL A 833 -20.71 -2.56 -7.47
C VAL A 833 -19.65 -1.73 -6.73
N ALA A 834 -19.42 -2.05 -5.47
CA ALA A 834 -18.39 -1.42 -4.64
C ALA A 834 -17.29 -2.42 -4.28
N ILE A 835 -16.04 -1.96 -4.25
CA ILE A 835 -14.89 -2.80 -3.85
C ILE A 835 -15.00 -3.17 -2.36
N SER A 836 -15.56 -2.29 -1.51
CA SER A 836 -15.84 -2.58 -0.11
C SER A 836 -16.72 -3.81 0.06
N ASP A 837 -17.87 -3.82 -0.63
CA ASP A 837 -18.86 -4.89 -0.54
C ASP A 837 -18.32 -6.20 -1.11
N PHE A 838 -17.44 -6.11 -2.11
CA PHE A 838 -16.74 -7.25 -2.65
C PHE A 838 -15.74 -7.84 -1.66
N ILE A 839 -14.92 -7.01 -1.00
CA ILE A 839 -14.01 -7.47 0.06
C ILE A 839 -14.80 -8.08 1.22
N GLU A 840 -15.90 -7.43 1.64
CA GLU A 840 -16.79 -7.95 2.68
C GLU A 840 -17.31 -9.35 2.33
N SER A 841 -17.72 -9.55 1.06
CA SER A 841 -18.16 -10.87 0.59
C SER A 841 -17.06 -11.93 0.62
N ILE A 842 -15.81 -11.54 0.33
CA ILE A 842 -14.64 -12.43 0.43
C ILE A 842 -14.40 -12.81 1.90
N LEU A 843 -14.34 -11.83 2.80
CA LEU A 843 -14.11 -12.10 4.22
C LEU A 843 -15.23 -12.94 4.83
N ALA A 844 -16.50 -12.64 4.51
CA ALA A 844 -17.65 -13.39 4.99
C ALA A 844 -17.67 -14.86 4.52
N SER A 845 -16.98 -15.18 3.41
CA SER A 845 -16.84 -16.55 2.91
C SER A 845 -15.76 -17.38 3.64
N GLN A 846 -14.88 -16.73 4.41
CA GLN A 846 -13.82 -17.41 5.17
C GLN A 846 -14.35 -17.92 6.52
N GLU A 847 -13.84 -19.07 6.97
CA GLU A 847 -14.21 -19.65 8.28
C GLU A 847 -13.84 -18.73 9.45
N THR A 848 -12.69 -18.06 9.37
CA THR A 848 -12.21 -17.10 10.39
C THR A 848 -12.76 -15.69 10.20
N GLN A 849 -13.57 -15.45 9.14
CA GLN A 849 -14.09 -14.15 8.76
C GLN A 849 -13.04 -13.02 8.70
N SER A 850 -11.80 -13.41 8.41
CA SER A 850 -10.62 -12.56 8.43
C SER A 850 -9.55 -13.10 7.48
N MET A 851 -8.68 -12.21 7.01
CA MET A 851 -7.62 -12.54 6.07
C MET A 851 -6.45 -11.57 6.23
N ASP A 852 -5.20 -12.05 6.10
CA ASP A 852 -4.05 -11.16 5.99
C ASP A 852 -4.19 -10.25 4.76
N ILE A 853 -3.73 -9.00 4.84
CA ILE A 853 -3.93 -8.02 3.78
C ILE A 853 -3.20 -8.39 2.48
N TYR A 854 -2.05 -9.07 2.56
CA TYR A 854 -1.33 -9.56 1.38
C TYR A 854 -2.01 -10.81 0.82
N ASP A 855 -2.50 -11.69 1.68
CA ASP A 855 -3.30 -12.85 1.26
C ASP A 855 -4.60 -12.41 0.56
N LEU A 856 -5.23 -11.34 1.04
CA LEU A 856 -6.41 -10.74 0.38
C LEU A 856 -6.06 -10.17 -0.99
N ALA A 857 -4.93 -9.45 -1.11
CA ALA A 857 -4.47 -8.93 -2.39
C ALA A 857 -4.15 -10.07 -3.37
N ASP A 858 -3.50 -11.13 -2.89
CA ASP A 858 -3.17 -12.32 -3.65
C ASP A 858 -4.44 -13.07 -4.07
N TYR A 859 -5.42 -13.22 -3.19
CA TYR A 859 -6.72 -13.83 -3.50
C TYR A 859 -7.48 -13.05 -4.59
N MET A 860 -7.56 -11.72 -4.49
CA MET A 860 -8.20 -10.89 -5.53
C MET A 860 -7.49 -11.01 -6.88
N ARG A 861 -6.16 -11.12 -6.89
CA ARG A 861 -5.37 -11.34 -8.11
C ARG A 861 -5.60 -12.74 -8.67
N ASP A 862 -5.50 -13.76 -7.84
CA ASP A 862 -5.40 -15.14 -8.28
C ASP A 862 -6.79 -15.74 -8.58
N GLU A 863 -7.85 -15.28 -7.92
CA GLU A 863 -9.24 -15.71 -8.19
C GLU A 863 -9.95 -14.82 -9.20
N PHE A 864 -9.69 -13.50 -9.20
CA PHE A 864 -10.45 -12.55 -10.02
C PHE A 864 -9.60 -11.79 -11.04
N GLY A 865 -8.28 -11.97 -11.08
CA GLY A 865 -7.40 -11.20 -11.97
C GLY A 865 -7.34 -9.71 -11.60
N LEU A 866 -7.71 -9.33 -10.37
CA LEU A 866 -7.78 -7.93 -9.95
C LEU A 866 -6.51 -7.51 -9.21
N TYR A 867 -5.81 -6.52 -9.75
CA TYR A 867 -4.58 -5.99 -9.18
C TYR A 867 -4.88 -4.71 -8.39
N ILE A 868 -5.09 -4.86 -7.09
CA ILE A 868 -5.34 -3.72 -6.18
C ILE A 868 -4.18 -3.60 -5.19
N PRO A 869 -3.48 -2.45 -5.12
CA PRO A 869 -2.43 -2.24 -4.14
C PRO A 869 -2.94 -2.39 -2.71
N THR A 870 -2.15 -3.00 -1.82
CA THR A 870 -2.53 -3.19 -0.41
C THR A 870 -2.86 -1.88 0.31
N SER A 871 -2.18 -0.78 -0.03
CA SER A 871 -2.52 0.55 0.50
C SER A 871 -3.97 0.95 0.19
N LYS A 872 -4.45 0.65 -1.02
CA LYS A 872 -5.82 0.93 -1.46
C LYS A 872 -6.83 0.00 -0.80
N LEU A 873 -6.45 -1.26 -0.55
CA LEU A 873 -7.27 -2.20 0.22
C LEU A 873 -7.45 -1.71 1.67
N ILE A 874 -6.36 -1.30 2.33
CA ILE A 874 -6.39 -0.74 3.69
C ILE A 874 -7.26 0.52 3.74
N GLU A 875 -7.11 1.43 2.76
CA GLU A 875 -7.99 2.60 2.65
C GLU A 875 -9.46 2.17 2.48
N THR A 876 -9.74 1.19 1.62
CA THR A 876 -11.11 0.69 1.41
C THR A 876 -11.71 0.08 2.68
N LEU A 877 -10.92 -0.69 3.43
CA LEU A 877 -11.32 -1.26 4.72
C LEU A 877 -11.62 -0.17 5.75
N ARG A 878 -10.74 0.85 5.86
CA ARG A 878 -10.91 1.97 6.80
C ARG A 878 -12.10 2.87 6.46
N GLU A 879 -12.50 2.93 5.18
CA GLU A 879 -13.68 3.67 4.74
C GLU A 879 -14.98 2.85 4.81
N SER A 880 -14.92 1.56 5.15
CA SER A 880 -16.10 0.68 5.31
C SER A 880 -16.42 0.37 6.79
N SER A 881 -17.34 -0.56 7.02
CA SER A 881 -17.67 -1.13 8.33
C SER A 881 -16.69 -2.22 8.80
N MET A 882 -15.76 -2.64 7.94
CA MET A 882 -14.78 -3.67 8.25
C MET A 882 -13.70 -3.14 9.19
N TYR A 883 -12.95 -4.05 9.83
CA TYR A 883 -11.85 -3.68 10.72
C TYR A 883 -10.51 -4.12 10.15
N TYR A 884 -9.50 -3.24 10.23
CA TYR A 884 -8.12 -3.55 9.85
C TYR A 884 -7.21 -3.36 11.05
N ASP A 885 -6.52 -4.42 11.45
CA ASP A 885 -5.53 -4.39 12.53
C ASP A 885 -4.13 -4.15 11.95
N SER A 886 -3.54 -2.98 12.23
CA SER A 886 -2.18 -2.66 11.74
C SER A 886 -1.09 -3.53 12.38
N ILE A 887 -1.35 -4.11 13.56
CA ILE A 887 -0.37 -4.91 14.28
C ILE A 887 -0.18 -6.28 13.63
N SER A 888 -1.28 -6.98 13.32
CA SER A 888 -1.28 -8.27 12.63
C SER A 888 -1.35 -8.15 11.11
N GLN A 889 -1.64 -6.96 10.57
CA GLN A 889 -1.87 -6.68 9.14
C GLN A 889 -3.04 -7.48 8.55
N LYS A 890 -4.03 -7.82 9.38
CA LYS A 890 -5.23 -8.55 8.98
C LYS A 890 -6.45 -7.65 8.80
N ALA A 891 -7.24 -7.98 7.79
CA ALA A 891 -8.60 -7.50 7.58
C ALA A 891 -9.59 -8.45 8.25
N TYR A 892 -10.56 -7.89 8.95
CA TYR A 892 -11.63 -8.59 9.65
C TYR A 892 -12.97 -8.08 9.12
N LEU A 893 -13.96 -8.98 9.04
CA LEU A 893 -15.32 -8.63 8.61
C LEU A 893 -15.89 -7.47 9.43
N ASP A 894 -15.63 -7.46 10.74
CA ASP A 894 -15.97 -6.39 11.66
C ASP A 894 -15.10 -6.43 12.94
N TYR A 895 -15.31 -5.50 13.87
CA TYR A 895 -14.54 -5.44 15.12
C TYR A 895 -14.86 -6.59 16.08
N ASP A 896 -16.07 -7.16 16.06
CA ASP A 896 -16.46 -8.22 16.99
C ASP A 896 -15.72 -9.53 16.64
N VAL A 897 -15.52 -9.80 15.34
CA VAL A 897 -14.65 -10.88 14.85
C VAL A 897 -13.21 -10.66 15.31
N TYR A 898 -12.69 -9.43 15.15
CA TYR A 898 -11.34 -9.09 15.63
C TYR A 898 -11.18 -9.30 17.14
N TYR A 899 -12.13 -8.80 17.94
CA TYR A 899 -12.11 -8.92 19.39
C TYR A 899 -12.22 -10.37 19.87
N SER A 900 -12.77 -11.27 19.06
CA SER A 900 -12.82 -12.70 19.36
C SER A 900 -11.52 -13.43 19.01
N ASP A 901 -10.70 -12.88 18.11
CA ASP A 901 -9.42 -13.44 17.66
C ASP A 901 -8.23 -13.06 18.56
N VAL A 902 -8.30 -11.91 19.24
CA VAL A 902 -7.24 -11.34 20.10
C VAL A 902 -7.60 -11.41 21.58
#